data_AF-A0A3D5KEM8-F1
#
_entry.id   AF-A0A3D5KEM8-F1
#
_cell.length_a   1.000
_cell.length_b   1.000
_cell.length_c   1.000
_cell.angle_alpha   90.00
_cell.angle_beta   90.00
_cell.angle_gamma   90.00
#
_symmetry.space_group_name_H-M   'P 1'
#
loop_
_entity.id
_entity.type
_entity.pdbx_description
1 polymer ?
#
loop_
_entity_poly.entity_id
_entity_poly.type
_entity_poly.pdbx_seq_one_letter_code
_entity_poly.pdbx_strand_id
1 'polypeptide(L)'
;MKKLVMGILAHVDAGKTTLSESMLYLSGKIRKLGRVDKQDAFLDTYELEKARGITIFSKQAIFNIKGTEITLLDTPGHVDFSAEMERTLQVLDYAILVVNGANGIQGHTKTLWRLLSTYKIPIFIFVNKMDQEISKKEIILEQLKKQLSEACIEFQEKGTEAFYEEVAVCDEAVLERFLDKGTLEKSDIGRLIKERKLFPCYFGSALKLQGVDIFMEGLIKYAEYPIYPKEFAARVFKISRDDQGNRLTFMKVTGGRVKVRMAIPQPSDDAPASQQRVEEKVNQIRLYSGEKFEAVGEVEAGSICAVTGLTKTYPGQGLGIESSTSAPLLEPVLSYRILLPEGCDPKVMMPKLKELEEEDPELHIVWNEHLQEIQVKIMGEVQLEILQSIIKERFNVEVSFDSGTILYKETIEDLVEGVGHYEPLKHYAEVHLILEAGPLGSGLQFFNKCSDDELDKNWQRLIMTHLQEKTHRGVLTGSPITDMKITLVAGRAHKKHTEGGDFREATYRAIRQGLKEAKSVLLEPYYEFQLELPEKMVGRAMMDIERMNGSCELSETNGEIAILTGSAPVINMKNYQKDLIAYTRGLGKLFCNLKGYEPCHNTEEVINSIGYDSESDPANPTGSIFCSHGAGFYVSWDQVKNHMHIESYLQKEKPKNSQKQLKKSSVVTGNSIALEEIDQIINKTYYSNQGRKSAWKKKRSAVEDYYASRSSSPSVTKPREPYLLVDGYNIIFAWQELKELMDINADAARGKLLDYLSYYKSITNINIIVVFDAYRVKGHGTEIYEYNNIYVVYTKEAETADQYIEKFVHNNKISYDITVATSDNLEQIIIRSKGASLLSARDLKEEIERVTKKVMEEYQEQQVRERNFISDNL
;
A
#
# COMPACT_ATOMS: atom_id res chain seq x y z
N MET A 1 20.71 -28.44 25.81
CA MET A 1 19.51 -28.03 26.56
C MET A 1 18.50 -27.50 25.56
N LYS A 2 17.20 -27.76 25.73
CA LYS A 2 16.16 -27.27 24.80
C LYS A 2 15.90 -25.79 25.07
N LYS A 3 15.94 -24.95 24.02
CA LYS A 3 15.82 -23.49 24.11
C LYS A 3 14.74 -22.98 23.16
N LEU A 4 13.92 -22.04 23.61
CA LEU A 4 12.92 -21.36 22.79
C LEU A 4 12.90 -19.88 23.11
N VAL A 5 12.81 -19.05 22.07
CA VAL A 5 12.53 -17.62 22.18
C VAL A 5 11.07 -17.40 21.86
N MET A 6 10.31 -16.87 22.82
CA MET A 6 8.88 -16.60 22.67
C MET A 6 8.61 -15.11 22.84
N GLY A 7 7.76 -14.54 22.00
CA GLY A 7 7.27 -13.17 22.17
C GLY A 7 5.84 -13.17 22.67
N ILE A 8 5.47 -12.26 23.55
CA ILE A 8 4.08 -12.07 23.99
C ILE A 8 3.52 -10.78 23.41
N LEU A 9 2.45 -10.90 22.63
CA LEU A 9 1.85 -9.82 21.85
C LEU A 9 0.39 -9.66 22.24
N ALA A 10 -0.06 -8.43 22.38
CA ALA A 10 -1.45 -8.14 22.68
C ALA A 10 -1.81 -6.70 22.33
N HIS A 11 -3.09 -6.43 22.15
CA HIS A 11 -3.58 -5.05 22.16
C HIS A 11 -3.48 -4.45 23.58
N VAL A 12 -3.57 -3.12 23.66
CA VAL A 12 -3.56 -2.37 24.93
C VAL A 12 -4.62 -2.92 25.89
N ASP A 13 -4.25 -3.08 27.16
CA ASP A 13 -5.10 -3.62 28.23
C ASP A 13 -5.58 -5.07 28.09
N ALA A 14 -5.00 -5.87 27.19
CA ALA A 14 -5.29 -7.31 27.13
C ALA A 14 -4.69 -8.10 28.30
N GLY A 15 -3.80 -7.49 29.09
CA GLY A 15 -3.13 -8.13 30.23
C GLY A 15 -1.88 -8.93 29.84
N LYS A 16 -1.16 -8.46 28.83
CA LYS A 16 0.13 -8.99 28.37
C LYS A 16 1.16 -9.08 29.51
N THR A 17 1.50 -7.96 30.14
CA THR A 17 2.45 -7.93 31.27
C THR A 17 1.97 -8.84 32.41
N THR A 18 0.67 -8.85 32.70
CA THR A 18 0.09 -9.74 33.73
C THR A 18 0.31 -11.22 33.41
N LEU A 19 0.16 -11.64 32.15
CA LEU A 19 0.44 -13.01 31.74
C LEU A 19 1.94 -13.32 31.84
N SER A 20 2.81 -12.40 31.39
CA SER A 20 4.27 -12.53 31.55
C SER A 20 4.67 -12.78 33.00
N GLU A 21 4.14 -11.98 33.93
CA GLU A 21 4.41 -12.14 35.35
C GLU A 21 3.89 -13.45 35.93
N SER A 22 2.67 -13.85 35.56
CA SER A 22 2.09 -15.12 35.99
C SER A 22 2.94 -16.31 35.54
N MET A 23 3.48 -16.28 34.32
CA MET A 23 4.41 -17.30 33.83
C MET A 23 5.75 -17.29 34.60
N LEU A 24 6.29 -16.11 34.92
CA LEU A 24 7.51 -15.99 35.73
C LEU A 24 7.31 -16.48 37.17
N TYR A 25 6.13 -16.24 37.75
CA TYR A 25 5.80 -16.68 39.09
C TYR A 25 5.62 -18.20 39.15
N LEU A 26 4.86 -18.77 38.20
CA LEU A 26 4.62 -20.22 38.14
C LEU A 26 5.87 -21.02 37.78
N SER A 27 6.82 -20.44 37.04
CA SER A 27 8.15 -21.04 36.81
C SER A 27 9.09 -20.92 38.02
N GLY A 28 8.69 -20.22 39.08
CA GLY A 28 9.49 -20.00 40.28
C GLY A 28 10.61 -18.96 40.12
N LYS A 29 10.65 -18.21 39.01
CA LYS A 29 11.67 -17.19 38.74
C LYS A 29 11.49 -15.96 39.63
N ILE A 30 10.26 -15.54 39.87
CA ILE A 30 9.91 -14.45 40.79
C ILE A 30 9.20 -14.99 42.02
N ARG A 31 9.45 -14.38 43.19
CA ARG A 31 8.89 -14.82 44.49
C ARG A 31 7.54 -14.20 44.82
N LYS A 32 7.20 -13.08 44.17
CA LYS A 32 5.95 -12.33 44.37
C LYS A 32 5.42 -11.91 43.00
N LEU A 33 4.10 -11.91 42.85
CA LEU A 33 3.41 -11.41 41.68
C LEU A 33 3.33 -9.87 41.79
N GLY A 34 3.77 -9.15 40.76
CA GLY A 34 3.53 -7.72 40.62
C GLY A 34 2.17 -7.44 40.01
N ARG A 35 1.82 -6.16 39.83
CA ARG A 35 0.63 -5.69 39.14
C ARG A 35 0.92 -4.36 38.44
N VAL A 36 0.42 -4.25 37.21
CA VAL A 36 0.50 -3.01 36.42
C VAL A 36 -0.26 -1.88 37.13
N ASP A 37 -1.47 -2.14 37.62
CA ASP A 37 -2.29 -1.15 38.34
C ASP A 37 -1.65 -0.63 39.64
N LYS A 38 -0.71 -1.39 40.22
CA LYS A 38 0.02 -1.01 41.42
C LYS A 38 1.44 -0.51 41.13
N GLN A 39 1.80 -0.39 39.85
CA GLN A 39 3.10 0.09 39.38
C GLN A 39 4.31 -0.73 39.89
N ASP A 40 4.09 -2.00 40.27
CA ASP A 40 5.11 -2.90 40.82
C ASP A 40 5.42 -4.09 39.90
N ALA A 41 5.04 -4.00 38.62
CA ALA A 41 5.33 -5.02 37.63
C ALA A 41 6.85 -5.14 37.36
N PHE A 42 7.38 -6.36 37.33
CA PHE A 42 8.78 -6.70 37.13
C PHE A 42 9.31 -6.29 35.74
N LEU A 43 8.44 -6.29 34.73
CA LEU A 43 8.79 -5.97 33.35
C LEU A 43 8.45 -4.51 32.97
N ASP A 44 7.69 -3.76 33.76
CA ASP A 44 7.42 -2.34 33.47
C ASP A 44 8.23 -1.50 34.47
N THR A 45 9.44 -1.08 34.06
CA THR A 45 10.44 -0.47 34.95
C THR A 45 10.59 1.03 34.69
N TYR A 46 10.32 1.47 33.47
CA TYR A 46 10.39 2.88 33.08
C TYR A 46 9.23 3.67 33.70
N GLU A 47 9.47 4.90 34.15
CA GLU A 47 8.47 5.66 34.90
C GLU A 47 7.18 5.91 34.10
N LEU A 48 7.31 6.20 32.80
CA LEU A 48 6.16 6.36 31.92
C LEU A 48 5.40 5.04 31.66
N GLU A 49 6.08 3.90 31.64
CA GLU A 49 5.42 2.59 31.54
C GLU A 49 4.52 2.36 32.77
N LYS A 50 5.04 2.65 33.96
CA LYS A 50 4.30 2.56 35.22
C LYS A 50 3.16 3.58 35.30
N ALA A 51 3.39 4.81 34.86
CA ALA A 51 2.40 5.87 34.90
C ALA A 51 1.21 5.62 33.96
N ARG A 52 1.48 5.07 32.77
CA ARG A 52 0.46 4.80 31.75
C ARG A 52 -0.07 3.38 31.73
N GLY A 53 0.58 2.44 32.41
CA GLY A 53 0.22 1.03 32.39
C GLY A 53 0.42 0.35 31.03
N ILE A 54 1.31 0.89 30.19
CA ILE A 54 1.65 0.34 28.87
C ILE A 54 3.12 -0.06 28.83
N THR A 55 3.44 -1.13 28.09
CA THR A 55 4.84 -1.48 27.81
C THR A 55 5.33 -0.68 26.61
N ILE A 56 6.43 0.04 26.79
CA ILE A 56 7.04 0.91 25.77
C ILE A 56 8.25 0.21 25.18
N PHE A 57 9.09 -0.41 26.02
CA PHE A 57 10.32 -1.06 25.57
C PHE A 57 10.23 -2.58 25.68
N SER A 58 10.70 -3.27 24.64
CA SER A 58 10.83 -4.73 24.66
C SER A 58 11.81 -5.17 25.75
N LYS A 59 11.35 -6.01 26.68
CA LYS A 59 12.16 -6.58 27.76
C LYS A 59 12.16 -8.10 27.72
N GLN A 60 13.28 -8.67 28.18
CA GLN A 60 13.50 -10.11 28.16
C GLN A 60 13.52 -10.71 29.56
N ALA A 61 12.93 -11.89 29.71
CA ALA A 61 13.03 -12.70 30.91
C ALA A 61 13.35 -14.15 30.57
N ILE A 62 14.29 -14.74 31.33
CA ILE A 62 14.73 -16.13 31.12
C ILE A 62 14.26 -16.97 32.30
N PHE A 63 13.49 -18.01 32.00
CA PHE A 63 13.00 -18.98 32.97
C PHE A 63 13.02 -20.40 32.39
N ASN A 64 12.94 -21.40 33.27
CA ASN A 64 12.95 -22.80 32.88
C ASN A 64 11.62 -23.44 33.23
N ILE A 65 11.05 -24.20 32.29
CA ILE A 65 9.90 -25.05 32.56
C ILE A 65 10.23 -26.48 32.10
N LYS A 66 10.15 -27.45 33.03
CA LYS A 66 10.31 -28.89 32.76
C LYS A 66 11.56 -29.24 31.93
N GLY A 67 12.67 -28.51 32.12
CA GLY A 67 13.94 -28.75 31.43
C GLY A 67 14.11 -28.02 30.09
N THR A 68 13.14 -27.18 29.71
CA THR A 68 13.22 -26.26 28.57
C THR A 68 13.45 -24.84 29.06
N GLU A 69 14.48 -24.18 28.53
CA GLU A 69 14.74 -22.76 28.77
C GLU A 69 13.91 -21.91 27.80
N ILE A 70 13.14 -20.99 28.34
CA ILE A 70 12.33 -20.05 27.57
C ILE A 70 12.89 -18.65 27.83
N THR A 71 13.21 -17.97 26.73
CA THR A 71 13.44 -16.53 26.72
C THR A 71 12.16 -15.87 26.26
N LEU A 72 11.46 -15.22 27.18
CA LEU A 72 10.24 -14.46 26.89
C LEU A 72 10.62 -13.02 26.56
N LEU A 73 10.19 -12.53 25.41
CA LEU A 73 10.28 -11.13 24.99
C LEU A 73 8.90 -10.49 25.12
N ASP A 74 8.79 -9.51 26.01
CA ASP A 74 7.58 -8.75 26.22
C ASP A 74 7.54 -7.58 25.24
N THR A 75 6.71 -7.66 24.19
CA THR A 75 6.71 -6.66 23.09
C THR A 75 5.67 -5.58 23.32
N PRO A 76 5.93 -4.31 22.98
CA PRO A 76 4.94 -3.24 23.07
C PRO A 76 3.60 -3.60 22.40
N GLY A 77 2.49 -3.23 23.02
CA GLY A 77 1.13 -3.52 22.53
C GLY A 77 0.37 -2.32 21.98
N HIS A 78 1.05 -1.17 21.88
CA HIS A 78 0.51 0.09 21.39
C HIS A 78 0.98 0.34 19.96
N VAL A 79 0.12 0.90 19.11
CA VAL A 79 0.38 1.16 17.69
C VAL A 79 1.65 2.01 17.46
N ASP A 80 1.86 3.04 18.27
CA ASP A 80 3.05 3.92 18.22
C ASP A 80 4.40 3.19 18.41
N PHE A 81 4.42 1.96 18.95
CA PHE A 81 5.64 1.16 19.15
C PHE A 81 5.70 -0.08 18.24
N SER A 82 4.92 -0.08 17.16
CA SER A 82 4.88 -1.22 16.23
C SER A 82 6.25 -1.48 15.58
N ALA A 83 7.05 -0.43 15.39
CA ALA A 83 8.47 -0.44 15.04
C ALA A 83 9.31 -1.41 15.89
N GLU A 84 9.32 -1.16 17.21
CA GLU A 84 10.10 -1.95 18.17
C GLU A 84 9.55 -3.38 18.28
N MET A 85 8.23 -3.53 18.20
CA MET A 85 7.60 -4.84 18.15
C MET A 85 8.04 -5.62 16.89
N GLU A 86 8.02 -5.01 15.71
CA GLU A 86 8.40 -5.65 14.44
C GLU A 86 9.86 -6.11 14.44
N ARG A 87 10.77 -5.29 14.99
CA ARG A 87 12.16 -5.71 15.23
C ARG A 87 12.25 -6.95 16.12
N THR A 88 11.42 -7.02 17.15
CA THR A 88 11.39 -8.14 18.08
C THR A 88 10.82 -9.41 17.44
N LEU A 89 9.85 -9.29 16.52
CA LEU A 89 9.27 -10.42 15.79
C LEU A 89 10.33 -11.23 15.02
N GLN A 90 11.35 -10.56 14.45
CA GLN A 90 12.37 -11.19 13.61
C GLN A 90 13.26 -12.22 14.33
N VAL A 91 13.23 -12.25 15.66
CA VAL A 91 14.02 -13.17 16.49
C VAL A 91 13.16 -14.20 17.25
N LEU A 92 11.84 -14.21 17.07
CA LEU A 92 10.97 -15.16 17.77
C LEU A 92 10.98 -16.54 17.11
N ASP A 93 10.91 -17.59 17.93
CA ASP A 93 10.58 -18.95 17.46
C ASP A 93 9.06 -19.17 17.51
N TYR A 94 8.38 -18.60 18.50
CA TYR A 94 6.93 -18.66 18.69
C TYR A 94 6.40 -17.33 19.23
N ALA A 95 5.14 -17.04 18.95
CA ALA A 95 4.41 -15.91 19.50
C ALA A 95 3.25 -16.38 20.39
N ILE A 96 3.00 -15.65 21.47
CA ILE A 96 1.84 -15.78 22.34
C ILE A 96 0.94 -14.58 22.06
N LEU A 97 -0.18 -14.81 21.37
CA LEU A 97 -1.16 -13.76 21.09
C LEU A 97 -2.19 -13.74 22.22
N VAL A 98 -2.21 -12.66 23.00
CA VAL A 98 -3.14 -12.47 24.11
C VAL A 98 -4.36 -11.70 23.63
N VAL A 99 -5.53 -12.30 23.85
CA VAL A 99 -6.83 -11.70 23.51
C VAL A 99 -7.60 -11.45 24.80
N ASN A 100 -8.28 -10.31 24.88
CA ASN A 100 -9.09 -9.97 26.05
C ASN A 100 -10.46 -10.63 25.89
N GLY A 101 -10.83 -11.53 26.82
CA GLY A 101 -12.09 -12.24 26.77
C GLY A 101 -13.32 -11.34 26.90
N ALA A 102 -13.22 -10.18 27.56
CA ALA A 102 -14.36 -9.26 27.70
C ALA A 102 -14.60 -8.42 26.43
N ASN A 103 -13.54 -8.07 25.71
CA ASN A 103 -13.60 -7.18 24.55
C ASN A 103 -13.49 -7.90 23.20
N GLY A 104 -13.21 -9.21 23.22
CA GLY A 104 -13.02 -10.00 22.00
C GLY A 104 -11.83 -9.55 21.15
N ILE A 105 -11.96 -9.74 19.84
CA ILE A 105 -10.95 -9.39 18.84
C ILE A 105 -11.10 -7.93 18.45
N GLN A 106 -9.99 -7.19 18.52
CA GLN A 106 -9.93 -5.77 18.17
C GLN A 106 -9.15 -5.56 16.86
N GLY A 107 -9.26 -4.37 16.25
CA GLY A 107 -8.52 -4.01 15.04
C GLY A 107 -7.00 -4.20 15.17
N HIS A 108 -6.42 -3.82 16.31
CA HIS A 108 -4.98 -4.03 16.54
C HIS A 108 -4.62 -5.53 16.61
N THR A 109 -5.47 -6.38 17.18
CA THR A 109 -5.25 -7.84 17.19
C THR A 109 -5.13 -8.40 15.77
N LYS A 110 -5.93 -7.91 14.82
CA LYS A 110 -5.83 -8.30 13.39
C LYS A 110 -4.52 -7.82 12.75
N THR A 111 -4.05 -6.64 13.14
CA THR A 111 -2.75 -6.11 12.68
C THR A 111 -1.60 -6.99 13.17
N LEU A 112 -1.59 -7.35 14.46
CA LEU A 112 -0.64 -8.30 15.03
C LEU A 112 -0.71 -9.67 14.32
N TRP A 113 -1.91 -10.16 14.05
CA TRP A 113 -2.12 -11.41 13.32
C TRP A 113 -1.51 -11.38 11.91
N ARG A 114 -1.72 -10.28 11.16
CA ARG A 114 -1.15 -10.07 9.83
C ARG A 114 0.38 -10.01 9.90
N LEU A 115 0.96 -9.27 10.84
CA LEU A 115 2.41 -9.19 11.01
C LEU A 115 3.01 -10.56 11.32
N LEU A 116 2.44 -11.30 12.28
CA LEU A 116 2.88 -12.67 12.58
C LEU A 116 2.81 -13.57 11.34
N SER A 117 1.79 -13.39 10.48
CA SER A 117 1.63 -14.12 9.22
C SER A 117 2.74 -13.78 8.23
N THR A 118 3.02 -12.50 8.02
CA THR A 118 4.09 -12.04 7.12
C THR A 118 5.46 -12.55 7.56
N TYR A 119 5.73 -12.53 8.87
CA TYR A 119 6.96 -13.07 9.45
C TYR A 119 6.96 -14.60 9.62
N LYS A 120 5.85 -15.28 9.28
CA LYS A 120 5.68 -16.74 9.38
C LYS A 120 5.96 -17.29 10.78
N ILE A 121 5.62 -16.54 11.83
CA ILE A 121 5.89 -16.92 13.22
C ILE A 121 4.76 -17.81 13.74
N PRO A 122 5.01 -19.04 14.22
CA PRO A 122 4.00 -19.89 14.84
C PRO A 122 3.34 -19.24 16.06
N ILE A 123 2.02 -19.45 16.27
CA ILE A 123 1.24 -18.73 17.30
C ILE A 123 0.57 -19.69 18.28
N PHE A 124 0.60 -19.34 19.56
CA PHE A 124 -0.33 -19.83 20.58
C PHE A 124 -1.23 -18.69 21.05
N ILE A 125 -2.54 -18.93 21.16
CA ILE A 125 -3.51 -17.92 21.57
C ILE A 125 -3.88 -18.13 23.04
N PHE A 126 -3.82 -17.07 23.83
CA PHE A 126 -4.30 -17.07 25.21
C PHE A 126 -5.39 -16.02 25.39
N VAL A 127 -6.62 -16.46 25.60
CA VAL A 127 -7.77 -15.60 25.93
C VAL A 127 -7.76 -15.33 27.42
N ASN A 128 -7.38 -14.11 27.78
CA ASN A 128 -7.20 -13.63 29.14
C ASN A 128 -8.46 -12.93 29.67
N LYS A 129 -8.49 -12.60 30.97
CA LYS A 129 -9.60 -11.90 31.65
C LYS A 129 -10.95 -12.63 31.58
N MET A 130 -10.93 -13.95 31.46
CA MET A 130 -12.14 -14.80 31.50
C MET A 130 -12.87 -14.79 32.86
N ASP A 131 -12.31 -14.10 33.86
CA ASP A 131 -12.95 -13.87 35.15
C ASP A 131 -13.98 -12.74 35.15
N GLN A 132 -14.11 -12.00 34.03
CA GLN A 132 -15.13 -10.97 33.84
C GLN A 132 -16.40 -11.61 33.23
N GLU A 133 -17.57 -11.37 33.82
CA GLU A 133 -18.85 -12.06 33.51
C GLU A 133 -19.52 -11.67 32.17
N ILE A 134 -18.77 -11.16 31.20
CA ILE A 134 -19.35 -10.48 30.02
C ILE A 134 -19.45 -11.41 28.80
N SER A 135 -18.57 -12.40 28.64
CA SER A 135 -18.52 -13.22 27.41
C SER A 135 -18.29 -14.70 27.69
N LYS A 136 -19.11 -15.53 27.03
CA LYS A 136 -18.97 -16.99 27.07
C LYS A 136 -17.83 -17.45 26.17
N LYS A 137 -17.09 -18.45 26.63
CA LYS A 137 -15.95 -19.07 25.93
C LYS A 137 -16.26 -19.42 24.48
N GLU A 138 -17.45 -19.95 24.23
CA GLU A 138 -17.91 -20.41 22.91
C GLU A 138 -18.03 -19.24 21.92
N ILE A 139 -18.52 -18.08 22.37
CA ILE A 139 -18.69 -16.88 21.53
C ILE A 139 -17.33 -16.35 21.07
N ILE A 140 -16.35 -16.29 21.99
CA ILE A 140 -15.01 -15.81 21.67
C ILE A 140 -14.31 -16.79 20.73
N LEU A 141 -14.49 -18.09 20.93
CA LEU A 141 -13.93 -19.10 20.04
C LEU A 141 -14.49 -18.97 18.61
N GLU A 142 -15.81 -18.76 18.48
CA GLU A 142 -16.43 -18.48 17.17
C GLU A 142 -15.89 -17.19 16.53
N GLN A 143 -15.69 -16.13 17.32
CA GLN A 143 -15.07 -14.90 16.83
C GLN A 143 -13.65 -15.16 16.31
N LEU A 144 -12.83 -15.93 17.04
CA LEU A 144 -11.48 -16.31 16.61
C LEU A 144 -11.51 -17.10 15.29
N LYS A 145 -12.43 -18.07 15.19
CA LYS A 145 -12.64 -18.87 13.97
C LYS A 145 -13.04 -18.00 12.77
N LYS A 146 -13.99 -17.07 12.95
CA LYS A 146 -14.49 -16.20 11.87
C LYS A 146 -13.53 -15.09 11.45
N GLN A 147 -12.86 -14.44 12.41
CA GLN A 147 -12.08 -13.23 12.14
C GLN A 147 -10.58 -13.48 11.95
N LEU A 148 -10.02 -14.56 12.49
CA LEU A 148 -8.59 -14.89 12.36
C LEU A 148 -8.35 -16.10 11.46
N SER A 149 -8.89 -17.27 11.83
CA SER A 149 -8.78 -18.51 11.07
C SER A 149 -9.68 -19.61 11.64
N GLU A 150 -10.36 -20.37 10.79
CA GLU A 150 -11.15 -21.55 11.18
C GLU A 150 -10.34 -22.60 11.97
N ALA A 151 -9.02 -22.62 11.79
CA ALA A 151 -8.09 -23.50 12.51
C ALA A 151 -7.74 -23.04 13.94
N CYS A 152 -8.48 -22.08 14.50
CA CYS A 152 -8.43 -21.71 15.92
C CYS A 152 -9.19 -22.76 16.75
N ILE A 153 -8.46 -23.65 17.42
CA ILE A 153 -9.03 -24.80 18.14
C ILE A 153 -8.75 -24.67 19.63
N GLU A 154 -9.70 -25.05 20.46
CA GLU A 154 -9.53 -25.03 21.91
C GLU A 154 -8.68 -26.22 22.42
N PHE A 155 -7.68 -25.91 23.25
CA PHE A 155 -6.72 -26.90 23.75
C PHE A 155 -6.86 -27.20 25.25
N GLN A 156 -7.91 -26.78 25.96
CA GLN A 156 -8.05 -27.13 27.38
C GLN A 156 -8.80 -28.45 27.59
N GLU A 157 -9.85 -28.72 26.81
CA GLU A 157 -10.59 -29.98 26.81
C GLU A 157 -9.95 -31.03 25.88
N LYS A 158 -8.69 -31.40 26.15
CA LYS A 158 -7.92 -32.34 25.29
C LYS A 158 -8.46 -33.77 25.38
N GLY A 159 -8.40 -34.50 24.26
CA GLY A 159 -8.54 -35.96 24.24
C GLY A 159 -9.93 -36.50 23.89
N THR A 160 -10.85 -35.63 23.47
CA THR A 160 -12.10 -36.03 22.81
C THR A 160 -11.84 -36.40 21.34
N GLU A 161 -12.66 -37.28 20.78
CA GLU A 161 -12.61 -37.63 19.35
C GLU A 161 -12.82 -36.38 18.48
N ALA A 162 -13.79 -35.53 18.86
CA ALA A 162 -14.06 -34.25 18.22
C ALA A 162 -12.84 -33.31 18.15
N PHE A 163 -11.99 -33.28 19.20
CA PHE A 163 -10.76 -32.48 19.17
C PHE A 163 -9.79 -32.97 18.09
N TYR A 164 -9.58 -34.28 17.97
CA TYR A 164 -8.69 -34.83 16.96
C TYR A 164 -9.26 -34.70 15.55
N GLU A 165 -10.58 -34.80 15.40
CA GLU A 165 -11.26 -34.50 14.13
C GLU A 165 -11.03 -33.06 13.69
N GLU A 166 -11.27 -32.07 14.56
CA GLU A 166 -11.04 -30.65 14.22
C GLU A 166 -9.58 -30.39 13.82
N VAL A 167 -8.62 -30.99 14.53
CA VAL A 167 -7.19 -30.86 14.20
C VAL A 167 -6.84 -31.53 12.88
N ALA A 168 -7.43 -32.70 12.59
CA ALA A 168 -7.17 -33.46 11.38
C ALA A 168 -7.65 -32.71 10.12
N VAL A 169 -8.78 -31.99 10.20
CA VAL A 169 -9.34 -31.20 9.09
C VAL A 169 -8.40 -30.07 8.66
N CYS A 170 -7.47 -29.63 9.50
CA CYS A 170 -6.54 -28.54 9.19
C CYS A 170 -5.49 -28.89 8.10
N ASP A 171 -5.25 -30.18 7.80
CA ASP A 171 -4.25 -30.63 6.82
C ASP A 171 -4.63 -31.98 6.21
N GLU A 172 -4.67 -32.08 4.88
CA GLU A 172 -5.10 -33.28 4.15
C GLU A 172 -4.31 -34.54 4.56
N ALA A 173 -2.99 -34.41 4.70
CA ALA A 173 -2.11 -35.51 5.07
C ALA A 173 -2.34 -36.00 6.52
N VAL A 174 -2.79 -35.11 7.41
CA VAL A 174 -3.11 -35.46 8.79
C VAL A 174 -4.51 -36.09 8.85
N LEU A 175 -5.45 -35.59 8.05
CA LEU A 175 -6.78 -36.18 7.88
C LEU A 175 -6.72 -37.63 7.40
N GLU A 176 -5.94 -37.90 6.34
CA GLU A 176 -5.78 -39.26 5.81
C GLU A 176 -5.24 -40.22 6.89
N ARG A 177 -4.21 -39.80 7.63
CA ARG A 177 -3.65 -40.59 8.74
C ARG A 177 -4.65 -40.81 9.88
N PHE A 178 -5.47 -39.81 10.19
CA PHE A 178 -6.50 -39.93 11.21
C PHE A 178 -7.59 -40.92 10.80
N LEU A 179 -8.04 -40.90 9.54
CA LEU A 179 -9.01 -41.85 9.01
C LEU A 179 -8.46 -43.29 9.01
N ASP A 180 -7.16 -43.48 8.75
CA ASP A 180 -6.52 -44.80 8.75
C ASP A 180 -6.25 -45.36 10.16
N LYS A 181 -5.74 -44.53 11.08
CA LYS A 181 -5.23 -44.97 12.40
C LYS A 181 -6.11 -44.58 13.60
N GLY A 182 -7.11 -43.71 13.39
CA GLY A 182 -7.99 -43.18 14.44
C GLY A 182 -7.30 -42.33 15.52
N THR A 183 -6.02 -41.98 15.36
CA THR A 183 -5.25 -41.24 16.36
C THR A 183 -4.24 -40.29 15.71
N LEU A 184 -3.98 -39.15 16.36
CA LEU A 184 -2.97 -38.18 15.94
C LEU A 184 -1.75 -38.21 16.87
N GLU A 185 -0.54 -38.17 16.29
CA GLU A 185 0.68 -38.05 17.07
C GLU A 185 0.94 -36.60 17.48
N LYS A 186 1.66 -36.42 18.60
CA LYS A 186 2.01 -35.07 19.10
C LYS A 186 2.89 -34.28 18.12
N SER A 187 3.73 -34.98 17.36
CA SER A 187 4.57 -34.43 16.30
C SER A 187 3.75 -33.85 15.16
N ASP A 188 2.64 -34.49 14.78
CA ASP A 188 1.77 -33.96 13.72
C ASP A 188 1.16 -32.62 14.15
N ILE A 189 0.65 -32.55 15.39
CA ILE A 189 0.11 -31.31 15.98
C ILE A 189 1.18 -30.20 16.04
N GLY A 190 2.39 -30.54 16.50
CA GLY A 190 3.51 -29.59 16.57
C GLY A 190 3.91 -29.05 15.20
N ARG A 191 3.93 -29.92 14.17
CA ARG A 191 4.18 -29.53 12.78
C ARG A 191 3.12 -28.56 12.27
N LEU A 192 1.84 -28.84 12.51
CA LEU A 192 0.75 -27.97 12.06
C LEU A 192 0.83 -26.58 12.69
N ILE A 193 1.18 -26.48 13.97
CA ILE A 193 1.37 -25.19 14.65
C ILE A 193 2.55 -24.44 14.03
N LYS A 194 3.67 -25.13 13.80
CA LYS A 194 4.87 -24.56 13.18
C LYS A 194 4.64 -24.07 11.76
N GLU A 195 3.83 -24.80 10.98
CA GLU A 195 3.41 -24.41 9.64
C GLU A 195 2.28 -23.35 9.62
N ARG A 196 1.82 -22.90 10.80
CA ARG A 196 0.68 -21.98 10.97
C ARG A 196 -0.61 -22.48 10.31
N LYS A 197 -0.82 -23.80 10.31
CA LYS A 197 -2.07 -24.45 9.89
C LYS A 197 -3.01 -24.71 11.07
N LEU A 198 -2.50 -24.63 12.30
CA LEU A 198 -3.24 -24.88 13.53
C LEU A 198 -2.89 -23.82 14.58
N PHE A 199 -3.91 -23.25 15.22
CA PHE A 199 -3.77 -22.19 16.21
C PHE A 199 -4.37 -22.62 17.56
N PRO A 200 -3.54 -23.07 18.51
CA PRO A 200 -4.02 -23.54 19.81
C PRO A 200 -4.53 -22.38 20.68
N CYS A 201 -5.80 -22.46 21.09
CA CYS A 201 -6.47 -21.49 21.95
C CYS A 201 -6.59 -22.02 23.39
N TYR A 202 -6.16 -21.21 24.36
CA TYR A 202 -6.29 -21.48 25.79
C TYR A 202 -7.07 -20.33 26.44
N PHE A 203 -7.93 -20.64 27.42
CA PHE A 203 -8.78 -19.66 28.09
C PHE A 203 -8.43 -19.57 29.57
N GLY A 204 -8.37 -18.36 30.13
CA GLY A 204 -8.04 -18.21 31.54
C GLY A 204 -8.03 -16.79 32.05
N SER A 205 -7.53 -16.66 33.28
CA SER A 205 -7.31 -15.37 33.94
C SER A 205 -5.90 -15.35 34.50
N ALA A 206 -5.02 -14.59 33.86
CA ALA A 206 -3.65 -14.38 34.32
C ALA A 206 -3.62 -13.76 35.72
N LEU A 207 -4.55 -12.84 36.00
CA LEU A 207 -4.68 -12.16 37.30
C LEU A 207 -5.01 -13.14 38.44
N LYS A 208 -5.86 -14.15 38.17
CA LYS A 208 -6.25 -15.18 39.13
C LYS A 208 -5.39 -16.45 39.06
N LEU A 209 -4.36 -16.47 38.21
CA LEU A 209 -3.52 -17.65 37.92
C LEU A 209 -4.30 -18.88 37.41
N GLN A 210 -5.44 -18.65 36.75
CA GLN A 210 -6.30 -19.73 36.24
C GLN A 210 -5.96 -20.02 34.78
N GLY A 211 -5.65 -21.27 34.45
CA GLY A 211 -5.39 -21.74 33.08
C GLY A 211 -4.00 -21.44 32.53
N VAL A 212 -3.19 -20.66 33.24
CA VAL A 212 -1.81 -20.29 32.83
C VAL A 212 -0.86 -21.50 32.90
N ASP A 213 -1.05 -22.36 33.90
CA ASP A 213 -0.32 -23.62 34.06
C ASP A 213 -0.59 -24.60 32.90
N ILE A 214 -1.86 -24.81 32.57
CA ILE A 214 -2.29 -25.65 31.44
C ILE A 214 -1.73 -25.12 30.12
N PHE A 215 -1.74 -23.79 29.96
CA PHE A 215 -1.14 -23.10 28.82
C PHE A 215 0.38 -23.34 28.73
N MET A 216 1.11 -23.13 29.82
CA MET A 216 2.57 -23.37 29.89
C MET A 216 2.94 -24.83 29.58
N GLU A 217 2.15 -25.80 30.05
CA GLU A 217 2.33 -27.21 29.70
C GLU A 217 2.04 -27.48 28.22
N GLY A 218 1.03 -26.82 27.66
CA GLY A 218 0.69 -26.85 26.25
C GLY A 218 1.83 -26.37 25.35
N LEU A 219 2.44 -25.24 25.70
CA LEU A 219 3.58 -24.66 24.98
C LEU A 219 4.71 -25.68 24.84
N ILE A 220 5.15 -26.29 25.94
CA ILE A 220 6.29 -27.23 25.92
C ILE A 220 5.97 -28.53 25.20
N LYS A 221 4.71 -28.97 25.29
CA LYS A 221 4.25 -30.24 24.72
C LYS A 221 4.17 -30.18 23.20
N TYR A 222 3.75 -29.05 22.64
CA TYR A 222 3.46 -28.91 21.21
C TYR A 222 4.43 -28.00 20.45
N ALA A 223 5.28 -27.22 21.13
CA ALA A 223 6.33 -26.46 20.46
C ALA A 223 7.44 -27.40 19.95
N GLU A 224 7.78 -27.25 18.67
CA GLU A 224 8.97 -27.84 18.07
C GLU A 224 10.18 -26.95 18.30
N TYR A 225 11.37 -27.56 18.31
CA TYR A 225 12.61 -26.82 18.52
C TYR A 225 13.28 -26.53 17.19
N PRO A 226 13.73 -25.29 16.95
CA PRO A 226 14.48 -24.95 15.75
C PRO A 226 15.81 -25.72 15.70
N ILE A 227 16.20 -26.15 14.50
CA ILE A 227 17.48 -26.81 14.24
C ILE A 227 18.40 -25.78 13.61
N TYR A 228 19.52 -25.51 14.27
CA TYR A 228 20.45 -24.47 13.84
C TYR A 228 21.68 -25.04 13.11
N PRO A 229 22.22 -24.31 12.12
CA PRO A 229 23.48 -24.66 11.47
C PRO A 229 24.65 -24.63 12.45
N LYS A 230 25.74 -25.33 12.08
CA LYS A 230 26.98 -25.38 12.88
C LYS A 230 27.83 -24.12 12.76
N GLU A 231 27.74 -23.43 11.63
CA GLU A 231 28.45 -22.19 11.37
C GLU A 231 27.80 -21.04 12.14
N PHE A 232 28.62 -20.03 12.48
CA PHE A 232 28.14 -18.89 13.24
C PHE A 232 27.14 -18.07 12.41
N ALA A 233 25.96 -17.89 12.99
CA ALA A 233 24.90 -17.04 12.47
C ALA A 233 24.26 -16.31 13.64
N ALA A 234 24.00 -15.02 13.48
CA ALA A 234 23.23 -14.26 14.45
C ALA A 234 22.43 -13.15 13.78
N ARG A 235 21.32 -12.76 14.41
CA ARG A 235 20.49 -11.64 13.96
C ARG A 235 20.40 -10.58 15.03
N VAL A 236 20.78 -9.36 14.69
CA VAL A 236 20.65 -8.18 15.55
C VAL A 236 19.21 -7.69 15.49
N PHE A 237 18.61 -7.38 16.64
CA PHE A 237 17.23 -6.89 16.69
C PHE A 237 17.04 -5.64 17.56
N LYS A 238 17.98 -5.35 18.46
CA LYS A 238 17.91 -4.16 19.32
C LYS A 238 19.31 -3.64 19.60
N ILE A 239 19.43 -2.31 19.59
CA ILE A 239 20.61 -1.61 20.11
C ILE A 239 20.15 -0.81 21.31
N SER A 240 20.96 -0.82 22.35
CA SER A 240 20.77 0.06 23.50
C SER A 240 22.14 0.46 24.05
N ARG A 241 22.14 1.29 25.08
CA ARG A 241 23.35 1.58 25.86
C ARG A 241 23.12 1.25 27.33
N ASP A 242 24.19 0.95 28.05
CA ASP A 242 24.13 0.80 29.51
C ASP A 242 24.26 2.17 30.22
N ASP A 243 24.12 2.18 31.55
CA ASP A 243 24.22 3.39 32.38
C ASP A 243 25.58 4.11 32.27
N GLN A 244 26.60 3.41 31.78
CA GLN A 244 27.94 3.96 31.55
C GLN A 244 28.11 4.49 30.10
N GLY A 245 27.07 4.38 29.28
CA GLY A 245 27.08 4.79 27.87
C GLY A 245 27.70 3.75 26.92
N ASN A 246 28.02 2.54 27.40
CA ASN A 246 28.56 1.51 26.51
C ASN A 246 27.47 0.97 25.60
N ARG A 247 27.80 0.87 24.31
CA ARG A 247 26.92 0.31 23.29
C ARG A 247 26.71 -1.18 23.46
N LEU A 248 25.44 -1.58 23.52
CA LEU A 248 24.96 -2.96 23.62
C LEU A 248 24.25 -3.35 22.33
N THR A 249 24.72 -4.42 21.69
CA THR A 249 24.05 -5.02 20.53
C THR A 249 23.33 -6.28 20.99
N PHE A 250 21.99 -6.27 20.99
CA PHE A 250 21.17 -7.44 21.28
C PHE A 250 20.95 -8.25 20.01
N MET A 251 21.26 -9.54 20.10
CA MET A 251 21.12 -10.46 18.99
C MET A 251 20.66 -11.85 19.43
N LYS A 252 19.97 -12.54 18.53
CA LYS A 252 19.70 -13.97 18.64
C LYS A 252 20.78 -14.73 17.88
N VAL A 253 21.41 -15.69 18.53
CA VAL A 253 22.34 -16.61 17.87
C VAL A 253 21.51 -17.65 17.12
N THR A 254 21.55 -17.62 15.80
CA THR A 254 20.81 -18.51 14.89
C THR A 254 21.68 -19.63 14.32
N GLY A 255 22.96 -19.71 14.71
CA GLY A 255 23.88 -20.73 14.23
C GLY A 255 25.18 -20.77 15.03
N GLY A 256 25.73 -21.97 15.22
CA GLY A 256 27.00 -22.17 15.90
C GLY A 256 27.01 -21.63 17.34
N ARG A 257 28.04 -20.85 17.67
CA ARG A 257 28.24 -20.24 18.99
C ARG A 257 29.02 -18.93 18.89
N VAL A 258 28.73 -18.00 19.79
CA VAL A 258 29.49 -16.76 19.98
C VAL A 258 30.39 -16.91 21.19
N LYS A 259 31.64 -16.45 21.07
CA LYS A 259 32.62 -16.43 22.15
C LYS A 259 33.15 -15.03 22.40
N VAL A 260 33.52 -14.75 23.64
CA VAL A 260 34.29 -13.54 23.96
C VAL A 260 35.60 -13.54 23.14
N ARG A 261 35.96 -12.37 22.61
CA ARG A 261 37.06 -12.09 21.66
C ARG A 261 36.88 -12.66 20.25
N MET A 262 35.73 -13.24 19.92
CA MET A 262 35.43 -13.63 18.56
C MET A 262 35.40 -12.39 17.65
N ALA A 263 36.11 -12.48 16.53
CA ALA A 263 36.08 -11.48 15.48
C ALA A 263 34.84 -11.71 14.61
N ILE A 264 34.03 -10.68 14.44
CA ILE A 264 32.84 -10.69 13.59
C ILE A 264 33.13 -9.75 12.41
N PRO A 265 33.08 -10.27 11.17
CA PRO A 265 33.27 -9.42 10.00
C PRO A 265 32.08 -8.47 9.85
N GLN A 266 32.36 -7.17 9.73
CA GLN A 266 31.33 -6.18 9.42
C GLN A 266 31.20 -5.97 7.90
N PRO A 267 29.98 -5.66 7.40
CA PRO A 267 29.83 -5.13 6.06
C PRO A 267 30.54 -3.76 5.96
N SER A 268 31.19 -3.52 4.83
CA SER A 268 31.75 -2.22 4.47
C SER A 268 30.78 -1.53 3.51
N ASP A 269 30.38 -0.30 3.82
CA ASP A 269 29.39 0.46 3.04
C ASP A 269 29.84 0.78 1.60
N ASP A 270 31.15 0.65 1.27
CA ASP A 270 31.72 1.16 0.01
C ASP A 270 32.62 0.17 -0.77
N ALA A 271 32.46 -1.16 -0.64
CA ALA A 271 33.27 -2.06 -1.46
C ALA A 271 32.55 -3.31 -1.96
N PRO A 272 32.76 -3.71 -3.24
CA PRO A 272 32.34 -5.02 -3.73
C PRO A 272 32.98 -6.11 -2.87
N ALA A 273 32.30 -7.27 -2.78
CA ALA A 273 32.48 -8.38 -1.83
C ALA A 273 33.89 -9.00 -1.67
N SER A 274 34.92 -8.41 -2.26
CA SER A 274 36.31 -8.88 -2.32
C SER A 274 37.35 -8.00 -1.60
N GLN A 275 36.98 -6.88 -0.98
CA GLN A 275 37.93 -6.05 -0.20
C GLN A 275 37.63 -6.03 1.30
N GLN A 276 38.72 -5.98 2.07
CA GLN A 276 38.86 -6.27 3.50
C GLN A 276 37.67 -5.84 4.37
N ARG A 277 36.95 -6.84 4.91
CA ARG A 277 35.96 -6.63 5.98
C ARG A 277 36.70 -6.15 7.23
N VAL A 278 36.31 -5.00 7.76
CA VAL A 278 36.78 -4.59 9.08
C VAL A 278 36.19 -5.57 10.09
N GLU A 279 37.07 -6.26 10.83
CA GLU A 279 36.66 -7.20 11.87
C GLU A 279 36.54 -6.47 13.20
N GLU A 280 35.34 -6.49 13.79
CA GLU A 280 35.12 -6.03 15.15
C GLU A 280 35.12 -7.22 16.11
N LYS A 281 35.58 -7.01 17.35
CA LYS A 281 35.69 -8.09 18.35
C LYS A 281 34.62 -7.95 19.41
N VAL A 282 34.04 -9.09 19.79
CA VAL A 282 33.14 -9.19 20.94
C VAL A 282 33.95 -9.06 22.23
N ASN A 283 33.71 -8.02 23.01
CA ASN A 283 34.45 -7.77 24.26
C ASN A 283 33.84 -8.53 25.44
N GLN A 284 32.52 -8.49 25.57
CA GLN A 284 31.77 -9.15 26.64
C GLN A 284 30.41 -9.61 26.11
N ILE A 285 29.94 -10.77 26.59
CA ILE A 285 28.60 -11.29 26.33
C ILE A 285 27.79 -11.22 27.62
N ARG A 286 26.58 -10.64 27.57
CA ARG A 286 25.66 -10.45 28.70
C ARG A 286 24.32 -11.12 28.40
N LEU A 287 23.80 -11.89 29.35
CA LEU A 287 22.44 -12.46 29.31
C LEU A 287 21.55 -11.66 30.26
N TYR A 288 20.56 -10.95 29.72
CA TYR A 288 19.64 -10.13 30.51
C TYR A 288 18.41 -10.92 30.96
N SER A 289 17.91 -10.61 32.16
CA SER A 289 16.64 -11.10 32.70
C SER A 289 16.03 -10.00 33.58
N GLY A 290 15.15 -9.19 33.00
CA GLY A 290 14.75 -7.90 33.56
C GLY A 290 15.94 -6.93 33.55
N GLU A 291 16.15 -6.20 34.65
CA GLU A 291 17.28 -5.26 34.80
C GLU A 291 18.62 -5.95 35.09
N LYS A 292 18.59 -7.20 35.54
CA LYS A 292 19.81 -7.93 35.93
C LYS A 292 20.41 -8.63 34.72
N PHE A 293 21.74 -8.68 34.66
CA PHE A 293 22.46 -9.45 33.67
C PHE A 293 23.50 -10.39 34.29
N GLU A 294 23.78 -11.47 33.56
CA GLU A 294 24.89 -12.38 33.84
C GLU A 294 25.92 -12.29 32.69
N ALA A 295 27.20 -12.14 33.04
CA ALA A 295 28.28 -12.13 32.06
C ALA A 295 28.75 -13.56 31.78
N VAL A 296 28.74 -13.97 30.51
CA VAL A 296 29.08 -15.33 30.09
C VAL A 296 30.23 -15.34 29.08
N GLY A 297 30.99 -16.43 29.04
CA GLY A 297 32.14 -16.57 28.14
C GLY A 297 31.78 -17.03 26.72
N GLU A 298 30.69 -17.80 26.58
CA GLU A 298 30.17 -18.27 25.31
C GLU A 298 28.65 -18.48 25.35
N VAL A 299 28.00 -18.35 24.18
CA VAL A 299 26.56 -18.56 24.00
C VAL A 299 26.33 -19.39 22.74
N GLU A 300 25.51 -20.44 22.86
CA GLU A 300 25.11 -21.33 21.77
C GLU A 300 23.88 -20.81 21.01
N ALA A 301 23.65 -21.33 19.81
CA ALA A 301 22.46 -21.05 19.03
C ALA A 301 21.14 -21.33 19.79
N GLY A 302 20.13 -20.53 19.51
CA GLY A 302 18.82 -20.54 20.19
C GLY A 302 18.72 -19.62 21.42
N SER A 303 19.79 -18.92 21.76
CA SER A 303 19.80 -17.94 22.87
C SER A 303 19.84 -16.50 22.36
N ILE A 304 19.25 -15.60 23.13
CA ILE A 304 19.42 -14.15 22.98
C ILE A 304 20.52 -13.69 23.92
N CYS A 305 21.42 -12.85 23.40
CA CYS A 305 22.47 -12.23 24.19
C CYS A 305 22.70 -10.80 23.74
N ALA A 306 23.27 -10.00 24.64
CA ALA A 306 23.78 -8.68 24.34
C ALA A 306 25.31 -8.72 24.30
N VAL A 307 25.90 -8.09 23.30
CA VAL A 307 27.35 -7.99 23.17
C VAL A 307 27.84 -6.55 23.16
N THR A 308 29.06 -6.37 23.65
CA THR A 308 29.80 -5.09 23.61
C THR A 308 30.97 -5.20 22.64
N GLY A 309 31.45 -4.05 22.14
CA GLY A 309 32.60 -3.96 21.23
C GLY A 309 32.25 -3.87 19.75
N LEU A 310 30.98 -4.07 19.40
CA LEU A 310 30.48 -3.85 18.04
C LEU A 310 29.99 -2.41 17.90
N THR A 311 30.46 -1.67 16.88
CA THR A 311 30.13 -0.25 16.69
C THR A 311 29.25 -0.01 15.47
N LYS A 312 29.43 -0.79 14.40
CA LYS A 312 28.73 -0.60 13.13
C LYS A 312 27.45 -1.41 12.95
N THR A 313 26.98 -2.07 13.99
CA THR A 313 25.80 -2.94 13.86
C THR A 313 24.49 -2.15 13.80
N TYR A 314 23.45 -2.68 13.17
CA TYR A 314 22.12 -2.06 13.14
C TYR A 314 21.00 -3.10 13.33
N PRO A 315 19.79 -2.72 13.79
CA PRO A 315 18.69 -3.67 13.99
C PRO A 315 18.22 -4.24 12.64
N GLY A 316 17.97 -5.55 12.58
CA GLY A 316 17.65 -6.28 11.35
C GLY A 316 18.88 -6.83 10.60
N GLN A 317 20.09 -6.47 11.01
CA GLN A 317 21.33 -6.96 10.41
C GLN A 317 21.58 -8.46 10.72
N GLY A 318 21.93 -9.21 9.68
CA GLY A 318 22.47 -10.56 9.79
C GLY A 318 23.99 -10.55 9.98
N LEU A 319 24.48 -11.36 10.91
CA LEU A 319 25.91 -11.58 11.18
C LEU A 319 26.29 -13.02 10.85
N GLY A 320 27.49 -13.21 10.30
CA GLY A 320 27.99 -14.53 9.90
C GLY A 320 27.36 -15.00 8.59
N ILE A 321 26.75 -16.20 8.59
CA ILE A 321 26.00 -16.73 7.43
C ILE A 321 24.55 -16.25 7.35
N GLU A 322 24.06 -15.56 8.38
CA GLU A 322 22.70 -15.02 8.42
C GLU A 322 22.57 -13.85 7.43
N SER A 323 21.56 -13.89 6.55
CA SER A 323 21.23 -12.76 5.69
C SER A 323 20.53 -11.65 6.48
N SER A 324 20.82 -10.39 6.17
CA SER A 324 20.05 -9.25 6.68
C SER A 324 18.60 -9.30 6.15
N THR A 325 17.65 -8.94 7.01
CA THR A 325 16.22 -8.89 6.68
C THR A 325 15.89 -7.59 5.94
N SER A 326 14.80 -7.58 5.17
CA SER A 326 14.23 -6.36 4.56
C SER A 326 13.83 -5.32 5.61
N ALA A 327 13.72 -4.06 5.17
CA ALA A 327 13.20 -2.96 5.97
C ALA A 327 11.85 -3.30 6.63
N PRO A 328 11.53 -2.70 7.80
CA PRO A 328 10.24 -2.89 8.46
C PRO A 328 9.09 -2.51 7.52
N LEU A 329 7.94 -3.18 7.67
CA LEU A 329 6.75 -2.92 6.86
C LEU A 329 6.05 -1.62 7.28
N LEU A 330 6.24 -1.22 8.54
CA LEU A 330 5.66 -0.01 9.08
C LEU A 330 6.69 1.11 8.94
N GLU A 331 6.35 2.12 8.13
CA GLU A 331 7.13 3.34 7.98
C GLU A 331 6.42 4.53 8.64
N PRO A 332 7.16 5.42 9.33
CA PRO A 332 6.56 6.60 9.91
C PRO A 332 6.15 7.58 8.80
N VAL A 333 4.91 8.06 8.90
CA VAL A 333 4.27 8.93 7.90
C VAL A 333 4.29 10.41 8.27
N LEU A 334 4.62 10.71 9.53
CA LEU A 334 4.69 12.07 10.06
C LEU A 334 6.13 12.48 10.32
N SER A 335 6.48 13.71 9.97
CA SER A 335 7.75 14.35 10.28
C SER A 335 7.52 15.53 11.21
N TYR A 336 8.22 15.59 12.34
CA TYR A 336 8.10 16.63 13.34
C TYR A 336 9.39 17.42 13.43
N ARG A 337 9.26 18.73 13.60
CA ARG A 337 10.40 19.59 13.94
C ARG A 337 10.68 19.50 15.43
N ILE A 338 11.93 19.25 15.79
CA ILE A 338 12.40 19.32 17.18
C ILE A 338 12.76 20.77 17.51
N LEU A 339 12.03 21.34 18.46
CA LEU A 339 12.30 22.67 19.00
C LEU A 339 13.23 22.54 20.21
N LEU A 340 14.45 23.05 20.06
CA LEU A 340 15.45 23.10 21.12
C LEU A 340 15.23 24.35 22.00
N PRO A 341 15.52 24.28 23.31
CA PRO A 341 15.40 25.42 24.21
C PRO A 341 16.46 26.49 23.89
N GLU A 342 16.18 27.74 24.26
CA GLU A 342 17.08 28.88 24.05
C GLU A 342 18.48 28.61 24.67
N GLY A 343 19.52 28.72 23.85
CA GLY A 343 20.92 28.50 24.27
C GLY A 343 21.48 27.10 24.02
N CYS A 344 20.70 26.16 23.47
CA CYS A 344 21.19 24.84 23.06
C CYS A 344 21.62 24.86 21.58
N ASP A 345 22.88 24.52 21.28
CA ASP A 345 23.39 24.46 19.90
C ASP A 345 22.97 23.14 19.22
N PRO A 346 22.28 23.19 18.05
CA PRO A 346 21.95 22.01 17.25
C PRO A 346 23.14 21.09 16.98
N LYS A 347 24.37 21.62 16.83
CA LYS A 347 25.58 20.84 16.57
C LYS A 347 25.98 19.94 17.74
N VAL A 348 25.67 20.36 18.97
CA VAL A 348 25.92 19.58 20.18
C VAL A 348 24.82 18.53 20.39
N MET A 349 23.59 18.86 19.99
CA MET A 349 22.44 17.98 20.14
C MET A 349 22.39 16.89 19.06
N MET A 350 22.85 17.17 17.84
CA MET A 350 22.78 16.24 16.72
C MET A 350 23.45 14.88 17.01
N PRO A 351 24.69 14.80 17.54
CA PRO A 351 25.28 13.51 17.89
C PRO A 351 24.46 12.74 18.91
N LYS A 352 23.91 13.42 19.94
CA LYS A 352 23.06 12.81 20.97
C LYS A 352 21.76 12.24 20.41
N LEU A 353 21.13 12.98 19.49
CA LEU A 353 19.93 12.52 18.79
C LEU A 353 20.25 11.36 17.85
N LYS A 354 21.39 11.37 17.17
CA LYS A 354 21.88 10.22 16.40
C LYS A 354 22.04 8.97 17.26
N GLU A 355 22.40 9.10 18.55
CA GLU A 355 22.39 7.94 19.46
C GLU A 355 20.99 7.35 19.66
N LEU A 356 19.95 8.18 19.69
CA LEU A 356 18.56 7.71 19.76
C LEU A 356 18.12 7.07 18.44
N GLU A 357 18.53 7.62 17.30
CA GLU A 357 18.29 7.02 15.99
C GLU A 357 19.01 5.66 15.82
N GLU A 358 20.20 5.50 16.40
CA GLU A 358 20.88 4.19 16.45
C GLU A 358 20.07 3.13 17.21
N GLU A 359 19.38 3.55 18.28
CA GLU A 359 18.52 2.67 19.11
C GLU A 359 17.17 2.41 18.43
N ASP A 360 16.60 3.41 17.75
CA ASP A 360 15.37 3.34 16.98
C ASP A 360 15.53 3.96 15.58
N PRO A 361 15.91 3.16 14.57
CA PRO A 361 16.22 3.64 13.22
C PRO A 361 15.08 4.36 12.52
N GLU A 362 13.83 4.06 12.91
CA GLU A 362 12.64 4.66 12.30
C GLU A 362 12.48 6.14 12.68
N LEU A 363 13.13 6.61 13.74
CA LEU A 363 13.13 8.04 14.09
C LEU A 363 13.70 8.92 12.97
N HIS A 364 14.57 8.39 12.10
CA HIS A 364 15.11 9.06 10.92
C HIS A 364 15.41 10.55 11.15
N ILE A 365 16.38 10.82 12.03
CA ILE A 365 16.67 12.18 12.48
C ILE A 365 17.56 12.86 11.45
N VAL A 366 17.04 13.90 10.81
CA VAL A 366 17.72 14.60 9.72
C VAL A 366 17.88 16.08 10.06
N TRP A 367 19.07 16.60 9.78
CA TRP A 367 19.31 18.04 9.74
C TRP A 367 18.86 18.58 8.38
N ASN A 368 17.87 19.47 8.37
CA ASN A 368 17.46 20.17 7.17
C ASN A 368 18.31 21.44 7.02
N GLU A 369 19.27 21.43 6.09
CA GLU A 369 20.18 22.56 5.86
C GLU A 369 19.46 23.81 5.34
N HIS A 370 18.36 23.68 4.60
CA HIS A 370 17.64 24.83 4.05
C HIS A 370 16.84 25.57 5.13
N LEU A 371 16.18 24.80 6.01
CA LEU A 371 15.37 25.35 7.09
C LEU A 371 16.18 25.62 8.36
N GLN A 372 17.39 25.08 8.47
CA GLN A 372 18.24 25.10 9.67
C GLN A 372 17.53 24.45 10.89
N GLU A 373 16.88 23.32 10.64
CA GLU A 373 16.01 22.65 11.62
C GLU A 373 16.31 21.16 11.73
N ILE A 374 16.04 20.59 12.91
CA ILE A 374 16.11 19.15 13.14
C ILE A 374 14.73 18.55 12.93
N GLN A 375 14.62 17.58 12.05
CA GLN A 375 13.40 16.83 11.77
C GLN A 375 13.52 15.39 12.28
N VAL A 376 12.43 14.86 12.82
CA VAL A 376 12.29 13.47 13.30
C VAL A 376 11.02 12.86 12.75
N LYS A 377 11.07 11.62 12.28
CA LYS A 377 9.90 10.87 11.81
C LYS A 377 9.31 10.05 12.95
N ILE A 378 7.99 10.10 13.10
CA ILE A 378 7.30 9.54 14.26
C ILE A 378 5.98 8.89 13.82
N MET A 379 5.58 7.82 14.49
CA MET A 379 4.36 7.07 14.20
C MET A 379 3.10 7.70 14.81
N GLY A 380 3.20 8.29 16.01
CA GLY A 380 2.06 8.85 16.72
C GLY A 380 2.42 9.80 17.87
N GLU A 381 1.39 10.38 18.51
CA GLU A 381 1.59 11.41 19.53
C GLU A 381 2.15 10.87 20.86
N VAL A 382 1.90 9.60 21.20
CA VAL A 382 2.42 9.00 22.43
C VAL A 382 3.94 8.84 22.33
N GLN A 383 4.46 8.53 21.13
CA GLN A 383 5.90 8.47 20.88
C GLN A 383 6.57 9.85 21.02
N LEU A 384 5.89 10.97 20.70
CA LEU A 384 6.43 12.32 20.96
C LEU A 384 6.69 12.53 22.44
N GLU A 385 5.69 12.30 23.29
CA GLU A 385 5.78 12.52 24.74
C GLU A 385 6.88 11.66 25.37
N ILE A 386 7.01 10.41 24.91
CA ILE A 386 8.07 9.51 25.37
C ILE A 386 9.43 9.99 24.90
N LEU A 387 9.57 10.43 23.64
CA LEU A 387 10.82 10.98 23.13
C LEU A 387 11.23 12.25 23.91
N GLN A 388 10.28 13.11 24.29
CA GLN A 388 10.55 14.26 25.18
C GLN A 388 11.10 13.80 26.53
N SER A 389 10.48 12.79 27.15
CA SER A 389 10.93 12.25 28.43
C SER A 389 12.32 11.62 28.34
N ILE A 390 12.57 10.81 27.30
CA ILE A 390 13.88 10.18 27.07
C ILE A 390 14.97 11.25 26.91
N ILE A 391 14.71 12.28 26.10
CA ILE A 391 15.67 13.37 25.88
C ILE A 391 15.91 14.15 27.18
N LYS A 392 14.86 14.40 27.96
CA LYS A 392 14.95 15.08 29.26
C LYS A 392 15.74 14.26 30.28
N GLU A 393 15.43 12.98 30.45
CA GLU A 393 16.10 12.11 31.43
C GLU A 393 17.57 11.85 31.07
N ARG A 394 17.85 11.59 29.80
CA ARG A 394 19.18 11.17 29.35
C ARG A 394 20.13 12.32 29.08
N PHE A 395 19.62 13.41 28.52
CA PHE A 395 20.44 14.54 28.08
C PHE A 395 20.20 15.81 28.90
N ASN A 396 19.22 15.83 29.81
CA ASN A 396 18.83 16.98 30.62
C ASN A 396 18.46 18.21 29.77
N VAL A 397 17.76 17.97 28.65
CA VAL A 397 17.28 19.01 27.74
C VAL A 397 15.76 18.87 27.62
N GLU A 398 15.02 19.96 27.83
CA GLU A 398 13.58 19.99 27.56
C GLU A 398 13.36 20.41 26.11
N VAL A 399 12.84 19.49 25.30
CA VAL A 399 12.51 19.73 23.89
C VAL A 399 11.01 19.77 23.69
N SER A 400 10.55 20.58 22.73
CA SER A 400 9.16 20.57 22.26
C SER A 400 9.11 20.17 20.79
N PHE A 401 7.91 19.82 20.30
CA PHE A 401 7.70 19.45 18.91
C PHE A 401 6.62 20.35 18.30
N ASP A 402 6.79 20.69 17.02
CA ASP A 402 5.82 21.49 16.28
C ASP A 402 4.65 20.63 15.73
N SER A 403 3.72 21.25 15.01
CA SER A 403 2.50 20.66 14.47
C SER A 403 2.68 19.58 13.39
N GLY A 404 3.90 19.05 13.18
CA GLY A 404 4.21 17.90 12.32
C GLY A 404 3.83 18.08 10.85
N THR A 405 4.82 18.09 9.95
CA THR A 405 4.63 18.11 8.49
C THR A 405 4.43 16.69 7.95
N ILE A 406 3.57 16.53 6.94
CA ILE A 406 3.43 15.25 6.24
C ILE A 406 4.64 15.00 5.36
N LEU A 407 5.06 13.75 5.26
CA LEU A 407 5.97 13.32 4.20
C LEU A 407 5.18 13.10 2.92
N TYR A 408 5.15 14.10 2.04
CA TYR A 408 4.59 13.94 0.70
C TYR A 408 5.56 13.16 -0.19
N LYS A 409 5.04 12.59 -1.28
CA LYS A 409 5.82 12.00 -2.37
C LYS A 409 5.35 12.58 -3.69
N GLU A 410 6.14 12.45 -4.74
CA GLU A 410 5.74 12.90 -6.09
C GLU A 410 5.79 11.73 -7.08
N THR A 411 4.90 11.75 -8.06
CA THR A 411 4.91 10.81 -9.20
C THR A 411 4.55 11.55 -10.48
N ILE A 412 4.49 10.84 -11.60
CA ILE A 412 4.10 11.40 -12.91
C ILE A 412 2.88 10.65 -13.45
N GLU A 413 2.08 11.33 -14.27
CA GLU A 413 0.94 10.72 -14.97
C GLU A 413 1.32 10.31 -16.40
N ASP A 414 2.09 11.14 -17.09
CA ASP A 414 2.41 10.98 -18.51
C ASP A 414 3.75 10.26 -18.75
N LEU A 415 3.86 9.55 -19.88
CA LEU A 415 5.12 8.99 -20.36
C LEU A 415 5.97 10.07 -21.03
N VAL A 416 7.18 10.31 -20.52
CA VAL A 416 8.09 11.34 -21.02
C VAL A 416 9.50 10.82 -21.23
N GLU A 417 10.21 11.43 -22.18
CA GLU A 417 11.65 11.24 -22.36
C GLU A 417 12.39 12.37 -21.66
N GLY A 418 13.04 12.05 -20.55
CA GLY A 418 13.94 12.94 -19.81
C GLY A 418 15.35 12.87 -20.37
N VAL A 419 15.95 14.03 -20.62
CA VAL A 419 17.27 14.13 -21.26
C VAL A 419 18.23 14.99 -20.44
N GLY A 420 19.42 14.46 -20.20
CA GLY A 420 20.46 15.13 -19.43
C GLY A 420 21.78 15.17 -20.17
N HIS A 421 22.38 16.36 -20.24
CA HIS A 421 23.70 16.60 -20.81
C HIS A 421 24.60 17.30 -19.80
N TYR A 422 25.83 16.82 -19.69
CA TYR A 422 26.86 17.42 -18.85
C TYR A 422 28.18 17.48 -19.61
N GLU A 423 28.68 18.70 -19.85
CA GLU A 423 29.95 18.95 -20.54
C GLU A 423 30.61 20.28 -20.12
N PRO A 424 31.26 20.36 -18.93
CA PRO A 424 31.93 21.57 -18.47
C PRO A 424 33.26 21.87 -19.18
N LEU A 425 34.09 20.86 -19.46
CA LEU A 425 35.45 21.00 -20.05
C LEU A 425 35.84 19.80 -20.96
N LYS A 426 35.03 19.48 -21.99
CA LYS A 426 35.17 18.30 -22.90
C LYS A 426 34.85 16.93 -22.27
N HIS A 427 34.34 16.94 -21.06
CA HIS A 427 33.82 15.80 -20.31
C HIS A 427 32.39 15.48 -20.77
N TYR A 428 32.24 14.90 -21.97
CA TYR A 428 30.92 14.70 -22.58
C TYR A 428 30.20 13.48 -21.96
N ALA A 429 29.04 13.72 -21.36
CA ALA A 429 28.09 12.68 -20.95
C ALA A 429 26.66 13.08 -21.31
N GLU A 430 25.97 12.21 -22.03
CA GLU A 430 24.58 12.37 -22.46
C GLU A 430 23.78 11.13 -22.06
N VAL A 431 22.61 11.32 -21.44
CA VAL A 431 21.75 10.25 -20.94
C VAL A 431 20.29 10.55 -21.29
N HIS A 432 19.62 9.56 -21.88
CA HIS A 432 18.19 9.59 -22.20
C HIS A 432 17.45 8.54 -21.39
N LEU A 433 16.46 8.97 -20.61
CA LEU A 433 15.63 8.13 -19.76
C LEU A 433 14.18 8.26 -20.18
N ILE A 434 13.48 7.14 -20.34
CA ILE A 434 12.02 7.14 -20.36
C ILE A 434 11.53 7.07 -18.92
N LEU A 435 10.70 8.03 -18.54
CA LEU A 435 9.98 8.05 -17.27
C LEU A 435 8.52 7.71 -17.57
N GLU A 436 8.00 6.68 -16.93
CA GLU A 436 6.59 6.28 -17.03
C GLU A 436 6.01 6.01 -15.64
N ALA A 437 4.70 6.23 -15.49
CA ALA A 437 3.98 5.95 -14.26
C ALA A 437 3.99 4.45 -13.93
N GLY A 438 4.31 4.10 -12.68
CA GLY A 438 4.21 2.75 -12.15
C GLY A 438 2.90 2.53 -11.40
N PRO A 439 2.54 1.27 -11.08
CA PRO A 439 1.47 1.00 -10.14
C PRO A 439 1.73 1.66 -8.78
N LEU A 440 0.68 2.15 -8.10
CA LEU A 440 0.82 2.75 -6.77
C LEU A 440 1.46 1.76 -5.78
N GLY A 441 2.42 2.25 -5.00
CA GLY A 441 3.21 1.45 -4.05
C GLY A 441 4.26 0.54 -4.69
N SER A 442 4.50 0.64 -6.00
CA SER A 442 5.55 -0.13 -6.69
C SER A 442 6.97 0.41 -6.47
N GLY A 443 7.09 1.64 -5.95
CA GLY A 443 8.38 2.31 -5.76
C GLY A 443 9.05 2.69 -7.08
N LEU A 444 10.36 2.99 -7.03
CA LEU A 444 11.14 3.26 -8.23
C LEU A 444 11.66 1.95 -8.84
N GLN A 445 11.33 1.72 -10.11
CA GLN A 445 11.80 0.56 -10.85
C GLN A 445 12.71 1.00 -11.99
N PHE A 446 13.90 0.43 -12.05
CA PHE A 446 14.92 0.82 -13.02
C PHE A 446 15.14 -0.29 -14.05
N PHE A 447 15.06 0.06 -15.33
CA PHE A 447 15.26 -0.87 -16.45
C PHE A 447 16.31 -0.34 -17.42
N ASN A 448 16.92 -1.25 -18.16
CA ASN A 448 17.89 -0.90 -19.19
C ASN A 448 17.48 -1.54 -20.52
N LYS A 449 17.26 -0.69 -21.54
CA LYS A 449 16.94 -1.07 -22.92
C LYS A 449 17.99 -0.55 -23.92
N CYS A 450 19.03 0.13 -23.43
CA CYS A 450 20.08 0.70 -24.28
C CYS A 450 20.91 -0.41 -24.94
N SER A 451 21.22 -0.24 -26.23
CA SER A 451 22.02 -1.21 -26.96
C SER A 451 23.50 -1.11 -26.60
N ASP A 452 24.20 -2.24 -26.65
CA ASP A 452 25.66 -2.30 -26.45
C ASP A 452 26.43 -1.49 -27.50
N ASP A 453 25.81 -1.23 -28.66
CA ASP A 453 26.39 -0.47 -29.77
C ASP A 453 26.35 1.06 -29.52
N GLU A 454 25.40 1.54 -28.71
CA GLU A 454 25.23 2.96 -28.38
C GLU A 454 26.05 3.38 -27.16
N LEU A 455 26.11 2.53 -26.12
CA LEU A 455 26.84 2.81 -24.88
C LEU A 455 27.44 1.53 -24.30
N ASP A 456 28.73 1.56 -23.91
CA ASP A 456 29.39 0.38 -23.31
C ASP A 456 28.68 -0.07 -22.02
N LYS A 457 28.63 -1.40 -21.78
CA LYS A 457 28.02 -2.00 -20.57
C LYS A 457 28.53 -1.43 -19.25
N ASN A 458 29.78 -1.02 -19.19
CA ASN A 458 30.37 -0.45 -17.98
C ASN A 458 29.69 0.88 -17.62
N TRP A 459 29.40 1.73 -18.61
CA TRP A 459 28.72 3.01 -18.41
C TRP A 459 27.23 2.82 -18.14
N GLN A 460 26.59 1.87 -18.83
CA GLN A 460 25.20 1.51 -18.52
C GLN A 460 25.05 1.08 -17.06
N ARG A 461 25.95 0.21 -16.56
CA ARG A 461 25.97 -0.20 -15.15
C ARG A 461 26.17 0.98 -14.21
N LEU A 462 27.07 1.90 -14.55
CA LEU A 462 27.34 3.10 -13.75
C LEU A 462 26.11 4.01 -13.64
N ILE A 463 25.42 4.28 -14.75
CA ILE A 463 24.16 5.04 -14.76
C ILE A 463 23.13 4.35 -13.86
N MET A 464 22.97 3.03 -13.99
CA MET A 464 22.04 2.27 -13.15
C MET A 464 22.40 2.33 -11.66
N THR A 465 23.69 2.34 -11.30
CA THR A 465 24.15 2.55 -9.92
C THR A 465 23.77 3.95 -9.44
N HIS A 466 24.02 5.00 -10.22
CA HIS A 466 23.67 6.37 -9.84
C HIS A 466 22.16 6.61 -9.76
N LEU A 467 21.36 5.90 -10.54
CA LEU A 467 19.91 5.90 -10.41
C LEU A 467 19.45 5.36 -9.05
N GLN A 468 20.17 4.37 -8.50
CA GLN A 468 19.80 3.68 -7.25
C GLN A 468 20.44 4.29 -5.99
N GLU A 469 21.55 5.02 -6.11
CA GLU A 469 22.32 5.50 -4.96
C GLU A 469 21.65 6.68 -4.21
N LYS A 470 20.86 7.50 -4.91
CA LYS A 470 20.30 8.76 -4.39
C LYS A 470 18.79 8.75 -4.49
N THR A 471 18.13 9.22 -3.43
CA THR A 471 16.70 9.54 -3.47
C THR A 471 16.48 10.78 -4.33
N HIS A 472 15.83 10.60 -5.48
CA HIS A 472 15.54 11.70 -6.40
C HIS A 472 14.40 12.57 -5.87
N ARG A 473 14.53 13.89 -6.01
CA ARG A 473 13.55 14.88 -5.56
C ARG A 473 12.64 15.31 -6.72
N GLY A 474 11.36 15.50 -6.41
CA GLY A 474 10.32 16.01 -7.28
C GLY A 474 10.37 17.53 -7.45
N VAL A 475 9.65 18.03 -8.45
CA VAL A 475 9.73 19.42 -8.91
C VAL A 475 8.69 20.35 -8.26
N LEU A 476 7.64 19.78 -7.65
CA LEU A 476 6.53 20.54 -7.06
C LEU A 476 6.86 21.02 -5.66
N THR A 477 7.26 20.11 -4.78
CA THR A 477 7.47 20.37 -3.35
C THR A 477 8.88 19.99 -2.89
N GLY A 478 9.69 19.42 -3.78
CA GLY A 478 11.00 18.85 -3.44
C GLY A 478 10.90 17.50 -2.75
N SER A 479 9.69 16.92 -2.69
CA SER A 479 9.40 15.63 -2.08
C SER A 479 10.00 14.48 -2.89
N PRO A 480 10.38 13.35 -2.27
CA PRO A 480 10.97 12.24 -2.99
C PRO A 480 10.01 11.65 -4.01
N ILE A 481 10.52 11.29 -5.20
CA ILE A 481 9.70 10.67 -6.24
C ILE A 481 9.48 9.17 -5.96
N THR A 482 8.32 8.64 -6.35
CA THR A 482 7.93 7.23 -6.16
C THR A 482 7.04 6.74 -7.30
N ASP A 483 6.85 5.42 -7.36
CA ASP A 483 5.90 4.74 -8.25
C ASP A 483 6.14 5.11 -9.71
N MET A 484 7.40 5.04 -10.12
CA MET A 484 7.83 5.37 -11.47
C MET A 484 8.73 4.27 -12.01
N LYS A 485 8.57 4.00 -13.30
CA LYS A 485 9.46 3.14 -14.06
C LYS A 485 10.39 4.01 -14.90
N ILE A 486 11.68 3.89 -14.64
CA ILE A 486 12.75 4.67 -15.26
C ILE A 486 13.57 3.72 -16.14
N THR A 487 13.52 3.93 -17.45
CA THR A 487 14.19 3.06 -18.43
C THR A 487 15.30 3.82 -19.15
N LEU A 488 16.54 3.33 -19.03
CA LEU A 488 17.65 3.82 -19.85
C LEU A 488 17.47 3.34 -21.29
N VAL A 489 17.31 4.29 -22.22
CA VAL A 489 17.09 3.99 -23.65
C VAL A 489 18.27 4.33 -24.53
N ALA A 490 18.97 5.42 -24.24
CA ALA A 490 20.13 5.85 -25.01
C ALA A 490 21.10 6.63 -24.11
N GLY A 491 22.35 6.67 -24.52
CA GLY A 491 23.37 7.51 -23.89
C GLY A 491 24.62 7.57 -24.74
N ARG A 492 25.48 8.54 -24.47
CA ARG A 492 26.73 8.73 -25.21
C ARG A 492 27.84 9.23 -24.31
N ALA A 493 29.03 8.65 -24.51
CA ALA A 493 30.27 9.01 -23.83
C ALA A 493 31.34 9.45 -24.83
N HIS A 494 32.28 10.30 -24.40
CA HIS A 494 33.51 10.55 -25.13
C HIS A 494 34.65 9.64 -24.66
N LYS A 495 35.21 8.84 -25.58
CA LYS A 495 36.16 7.74 -25.32
C LYS A 495 37.43 8.07 -24.51
N LYS A 496 37.80 9.35 -24.36
CA LYS A 496 39.05 9.78 -23.70
C LYS A 496 38.86 10.73 -22.52
N HIS A 497 37.67 11.30 -22.36
CA HIS A 497 37.46 12.44 -21.46
C HIS A 497 36.28 12.24 -20.51
N THR A 498 35.41 11.25 -20.73
CA THR A 498 34.32 10.99 -19.80
C THR A 498 34.85 10.26 -18.57
N GLU A 499 34.58 10.82 -17.41
CA GLU A 499 34.84 10.23 -16.10
C GLU A 499 33.53 9.73 -15.48
N GLY A 500 33.63 8.92 -14.42
CA GLY A 500 32.44 8.38 -13.78
C GLY A 500 31.50 9.46 -13.20
N GLY A 501 32.07 10.57 -12.73
CA GLY A 501 31.29 11.69 -12.18
C GLY A 501 30.40 12.40 -13.20
N ASP A 502 30.76 12.38 -14.49
CA ASP A 502 30.02 13.09 -15.55
C ASP A 502 28.66 12.43 -15.82
N PHE A 503 28.63 11.09 -15.82
CA PHE A 503 27.39 10.33 -15.97
C PHE A 503 26.46 10.48 -14.77
N ARG A 504 27.02 10.68 -13.57
CA ARG A 504 26.23 10.98 -12.38
C ARG A 504 25.44 12.27 -12.55
N GLU A 505 26.11 13.35 -12.95
CA GLU A 505 25.49 14.65 -13.19
C GLU A 505 24.47 14.61 -14.34
N ALA A 506 24.82 13.96 -15.46
CA ALA A 506 23.91 13.82 -16.60
C ALA A 506 22.64 13.02 -16.24
N THR A 507 22.77 11.95 -15.45
CA THR A 507 21.64 11.12 -15.02
C THR A 507 20.67 11.90 -14.14
N TYR A 508 21.15 12.66 -13.16
CA TYR A 508 20.30 13.45 -12.27
C TYR A 508 19.56 14.56 -13.03
N ARG A 509 20.22 15.20 -13.99
CA ARG A 509 19.61 16.22 -14.86
C ARG A 509 18.57 15.62 -15.79
N ALA A 510 18.80 14.42 -16.33
CA ALA A 510 17.82 13.73 -17.17
C ALA A 510 16.50 13.46 -16.42
N ILE A 511 16.58 13.01 -15.17
CA ILE A 511 15.39 12.83 -14.32
C ILE A 511 14.70 14.17 -14.09
N ARG A 512 15.45 15.19 -13.65
CA ARG A 512 14.87 16.51 -13.32
C ARG A 512 14.22 17.20 -14.52
N GLN A 513 14.85 17.14 -15.69
CA GLN A 513 14.29 17.68 -16.93
C GLN A 513 13.02 16.92 -17.32
N GLY A 514 13.03 15.58 -17.24
CA GLY A 514 11.85 14.77 -17.52
C GLY A 514 10.69 15.08 -16.58
N LEU A 515 10.95 15.25 -15.27
CA LEU A 515 9.92 15.62 -14.29
C LEU A 515 9.30 17.01 -14.54
N LYS A 516 10.06 17.97 -15.08
CA LYS A 516 9.55 19.30 -15.46
C LYS A 516 8.66 19.24 -16.70
N GLU A 517 8.93 18.32 -17.61
CA GLU A 517 8.14 18.13 -18.83
C GLU A 517 6.90 17.27 -18.59
N ALA A 518 6.97 16.32 -17.66
CA ALA A 518 5.83 15.52 -17.24
C ALA A 518 4.84 16.31 -16.40
N LYS A 519 3.58 15.90 -16.47
CA LYS A 519 2.57 16.28 -15.47
C LYS A 519 2.87 15.56 -14.16
N SER A 520 3.59 16.26 -13.27
CA SER A 520 3.91 15.80 -11.92
C SER A 520 2.67 15.86 -11.02
N VAL A 521 2.48 14.84 -10.20
CA VAL A 521 1.37 14.69 -9.25
C VAL A 521 1.93 14.57 -7.85
N LEU A 522 1.39 15.37 -6.92
CA LEU A 522 1.71 15.27 -5.50
C LEU A 522 0.89 14.15 -4.87
N LEU A 523 1.56 13.29 -4.12
CA LEU A 523 0.97 12.20 -3.37
C LEU A 523 1.08 12.48 -1.88
N GLU A 524 0.03 12.13 -1.16
CA GLU A 524 0.00 12.17 0.31
C GLU A 524 -0.32 10.77 0.87
N PRO A 525 0.14 10.47 2.10
CA PRO A 525 -0.17 9.21 2.75
C PRO A 525 -1.63 9.16 3.21
N TYR A 526 -2.25 8.00 3.01
CA TYR A 526 -3.61 7.68 3.44
C TYR A 526 -3.60 6.59 4.51
N TYR A 527 -4.42 6.77 5.56
CA TYR A 527 -4.74 5.70 6.49
C TYR A 527 -5.88 4.85 5.93
N GLU A 528 -5.77 3.53 6.07
CA GLU A 528 -6.91 2.63 6.15
C GLU A 528 -7.31 2.54 7.61
N PHE A 529 -8.56 2.88 7.93
CA PHE A 529 -9.02 2.92 9.32
C PHE A 529 -10.22 2.01 9.57
N GLN A 530 -10.33 1.57 10.82
CA GLN A 530 -11.48 0.90 11.39
C GLN A 530 -11.94 1.71 12.61
N LEU A 531 -13.19 2.12 12.60
CA LEU A 531 -13.83 2.88 13.67
C LEU A 531 -14.89 2.03 14.34
N GLU A 532 -14.73 1.78 15.63
CA GLU A 532 -15.75 1.13 16.46
C GLU A 532 -16.47 2.22 17.26
N LEU A 533 -17.79 2.32 17.15
CA LEU A 533 -18.57 3.33 17.87
C LEU A 533 -20.03 2.90 18.07
N PRO A 534 -20.76 3.50 19.02
CA PRO A 534 -22.18 3.20 19.18
C PRO A 534 -22.98 3.52 17.90
N GLU A 535 -23.95 2.67 17.55
CA GLU A 535 -24.73 2.78 16.30
C GLU A 535 -25.38 4.18 16.13
N LYS A 536 -25.83 4.77 17.23
CA LYS A 536 -26.45 6.11 17.26
C LYS A 536 -25.51 7.24 16.79
N MET A 537 -24.20 7.01 16.82
CA MET A 537 -23.18 8.00 16.48
C MET A 537 -22.55 7.77 15.10
N VAL A 538 -22.98 6.75 14.36
CA VAL A 538 -22.46 6.41 13.02
C VAL A 538 -22.60 7.56 12.04
N GLY A 539 -23.79 8.18 11.96
CA GLY A 539 -24.02 9.28 11.00
C GLY A 539 -23.11 10.48 11.22
N ARG A 540 -22.80 10.81 12.49
CA ARG A 540 -21.83 11.87 12.81
C ARG A 540 -20.42 11.48 12.37
N ALA A 541 -20.00 10.25 12.67
CA ALA A 541 -18.67 9.80 12.31
C ALA A 541 -18.46 9.77 10.78
N MET A 542 -19.46 9.31 10.01
CA MET A 542 -19.39 9.33 8.55
C MET A 542 -19.27 10.76 8.00
N MET A 543 -20.01 11.71 8.57
CA MET A 543 -19.92 13.13 8.20
C MET A 543 -18.54 13.73 8.54
N ASP A 544 -17.97 13.39 9.69
CA ASP A 544 -16.63 13.85 10.08
C ASP A 544 -15.56 13.26 9.12
N ILE A 545 -15.68 11.98 8.75
CA ILE A 545 -14.79 11.32 7.77
C ILE A 545 -14.88 11.99 6.39
N GLU A 546 -16.09 12.25 5.90
CA GLU A 546 -16.30 12.91 4.60
C GLU A 546 -15.71 14.33 4.62
N ARG A 547 -15.90 15.08 5.71
CA ARG A 547 -15.28 16.40 5.91
C ARG A 547 -13.75 16.35 5.93
N MET A 548 -13.17 15.25 6.38
CA MET A 548 -11.72 14.99 6.36
C MET A 548 -11.22 14.50 4.99
N ASN A 549 -12.06 14.50 3.95
CA ASN A 549 -11.78 13.97 2.61
C ASN A 549 -11.48 12.45 2.62
N GLY A 550 -12.11 11.73 3.56
CA GLY A 550 -12.07 10.28 3.63
C GLY A 550 -13.31 9.62 3.04
N SER A 551 -13.17 8.35 2.66
CA SER A 551 -14.26 7.45 2.32
C SER A 551 -14.48 6.45 3.45
N CYS A 552 -15.74 6.10 3.74
CA CYS A 552 -16.06 5.06 4.70
C CYS A 552 -17.33 4.29 4.33
N GLU A 553 -17.35 3.03 4.75
CA GLU A 553 -18.46 2.11 4.59
C GLU A 553 -18.79 1.45 5.93
N LEU A 554 -20.07 1.10 6.11
CA LEU A 554 -20.53 0.34 7.27
C LEU A 554 -20.28 -1.14 7.04
N SER A 555 -19.39 -1.73 7.85
CA SER A 555 -18.94 -3.12 7.69
C SER A 555 -19.80 -4.09 8.51
N GLU A 556 -19.91 -3.87 9.82
CA GLU A 556 -20.66 -4.74 10.74
C GLU A 556 -21.41 -3.93 11.79
N THR A 557 -22.58 -4.42 12.21
CA THR A 557 -23.35 -3.85 13.32
C THR A 557 -23.71 -4.95 14.30
N ASN A 558 -23.21 -4.84 15.54
CA ASN A 558 -23.49 -5.77 16.63
C ASN A 558 -24.51 -5.16 17.63
N GLY A 559 -25.60 -4.57 17.15
CA GLY A 559 -26.77 -4.09 17.92
C GLY A 559 -26.55 -2.94 18.94
N GLU A 560 -25.34 -2.81 19.48
CA GLU A 560 -24.91 -1.74 20.39
C GLU A 560 -23.72 -0.96 19.81
N ILE A 561 -22.85 -1.63 19.04
CA ILE A 561 -21.64 -1.08 18.44
C ILE A 561 -21.66 -1.36 16.94
N ALA A 562 -21.34 -0.32 16.17
CA ALA A 562 -21.14 -0.37 14.73
C ALA A 562 -19.65 -0.25 14.40
N ILE A 563 -19.24 -0.91 13.32
CA ILE A 563 -17.89 -0.87 12.78
C ILE A 563 -17.92 -0.19 11.42
N LEU A 564 -17.29 0.97 11.31
CA LEU A 564 -17.02 1.65 10.04
C LEU A 564 -15.61 1.32 9.59
N THR A 565 -15.43 1.02 8.31
CA THR A 565 -14.13 0.83 7.68
C THR A 565 -13.97 1.81 6.54
N GLY A 566 -12.78 2.37 6.35
CA GLY A 566 -12.60 3.40 5.35
C GLY A 566 -11.15 3.79 5.12
N SER A 567 -10.94 4.80 4.27
CA SER A 567 -9.63 5.42 4.06
C SER A 567 -9.69 6.93 4.08
N ALA A 568 -8.69 7.59 4.66
CA ALA A 568 -8.64 9.05 4.74
C ALA A 568 -7.19 9.59 4.77
N PRO A 569 -6.96 10.84 4.36
CA PRO A 569 -5.67 11.49 4.45
C PRO A 569 -5.14 11.52 5.89
N VAL A 570 -3.86 11.19 6.07
CA VAL A 570 -3.20 11.16 7.38
C VAL A 570 -3.29 12.50 8.12
N ILE A 571 -3.18 13.62 7.40
CA ILE A 571 -3.19 14.97 7.99
C ILE A 571 -4.52 15.36 8.60
N ASN A 572 -5.62 14.99 7.94
CA ASN A 572 -6.95 15.36 8.40
C ASN A 572 -7.40 14.43 9.54
N MET A 573 -6.92 13.18 9.55
CA MET A 573 -7.16 12.24 10.65
C MET A 573 -6.33 12.53 11.91
N LYS A 574 -5.41 13.49 11.85
CA LYS A 574 -4.60 13.89 12.99
C LYS A 574 -5.51 14.36 14.13
N ASN A 575 -5.31 13.82 15.34
CA ASN A 575 -6.11 14.11 16.53
C ASN A 575 -7.57 13.64 16.52
N TYR A 576 -8.09 13.04 15.46
CA TYR A 576 -9.50 12.64 15.38
C TYR A 576 -9.92 11.66 16.49
N GLN A 577 -8.98 10.83 16.99
CA GLN A 577 -9.24 9.94 18.12
C GLN A 577 -9.72 10.69 19.38
N LYS A 578 -9.21 11.92 19.64
CA LYS A 578 -9.64 12.73 20.79
C LYS A 578 -11.08 13.20 20.62
N ASP A 579 -11.42 13.68 19.43
CA ASP A 579 -12.78 14.12 19.09
C ASP A 579 -13.77 12.97 19.17
N LEU A 580 -13.40 11.82 18.59
CA LEU A 580 -14.15 10.56 18.69
C LEU A 580 -14.47 10.21 20.14
N ILE A 581 -13.45 10.15 21.00
CA ILE A 581 -13.62 9.83 22.42
C ILE A 581 -14.56 10.84 23.09
N ALA A 582 -14.43 12.13 22.79
CA ALA A 582 -15.25 13.18 23.39
C ALA A 582 -16.73 13.01 23.05
N TYR A 583 -17.10 12.79 21.79
CA TYR A 583 -18.52 12.67 21.42
C TYR A 583 -19.12 11.28 21.66
N THR A 584 -18.29 10.23 21.69
CA THR A 584 -18.74 8.86 22.01
C THR A 584 -18.74 8.56 23.51
N ARG A 585 -18.38 9.54 24.36
CA ARG A 585 -18.24 9.38 25.82
C ARG A 585 -17.26 8.25 26.18
N GLY A 586 -16.19 8.11 25.40
CA GLY A 586 -15.14 7.12 25.60
C GLY A 586 -15.42 5.72 25.07
N LEU A 587 -16.56 5.49 24.39
CA LEU A 587 -16.88 4.20 23.79
C LEU A 587 -16.31 4.02 22.38
N GLY A 588 -15.93 5.12 21.72
CA GLY A 588 -15.39 5.12 20.37
C GLY A 588 -13.91 4.75 20.32
N LYS A 589 -13.53 3.86 19.41
CA LYS A 589 -12.14 3.48 19.13
C LYS A 589 -11.83 3.68 17.66
N LEU A 590 -10.71 4.33 17.38
CA LEU A 590 -10.15 4.51 16.04
C LEU A 590 -8.90 3.65 15.93
N PHE A 591 -8.84 2.83 14.89
CA PHE A 591 -7.66 2.08 14.50
C PHE A 591 -7.25 2.56 13.11
N CYS A 592 -5.99 2.96 12.93
CA CYS A 592 -5.45 3.38 11.64
C CYS A 592 -4.24 2.53 11.28
N ASN A 593 -4.18 2.08 10.04
CA ASN A 593 -3.03 1.45 9.42
C ASN A 593 -2.65 2.26 8.17
N LEU A 594 -1.37 2.33 7.82
CA LEU A 594 -0.96 2.97 6.58
C LEU A 594 -1.46 2.14 5.38
N LYS A 595 -2.30 2.74 4.52
CA LYS A 595 -2.77 2.11 3.28
C LYS A 595 -1.71 2.24 2.18
N GLY A 596 -1.06 3.39 2.12
CA GLY A 596 -0.11 3.77 1.07
C GLY A 596 -0.22 5.26 0.78
N TYR A 597 0.21 5.64 -0.43
CA TYR A 597 0.15 7.01 -0.92
C TYR A 597 -0.91 7.11 -2.02
N GLU A 598 -1.72 8.16 -1.96
CA GLU A 598 -2.76 8.49 -2.95
C GLU A 598 -2.60 9.95 -3.40
N PRO A 599 -3.21 10.36 -4.53
CA PRO A 599 -3.16 11.75 -5.00
C PRO A 599 -3.63 12.73 -3.91
N CYS A 600 -2.85 13.80 -3.72
CA CYS A 600 -3.09 14.77 -2.66
C CYS A 600 -4.39 15.54 -2.89
N HIS A 601 -5.27 15.52 -1.88
CA HIS A 601 -6.59 16.15 -1.91
C HIS A 601 -6.54 17.67 -2.10
N ASN A 602 -5.51 18.35 -1.59
CA ASN A 602 -5.35 19.81 -1.64
C ASN A 602 -3.98 20.24 -2.22
N THR A 603 -3.62 19.67 -3.37
CA THR A 603 -2.31 19.84 -4.02
C THR A 603 -1.84 21.31 -4.12
N GLU A 604 -2.67 22.25 -4.59
CA GLU A 604 -2.26 23.65 -4.78
C GLU A 604 -1.94 24.38 -3.47
N GLU A 605 -2.72 24.12 -2.42
CA GLU A 605 -2.50 24.71 -1.09
C GLU A 605 -1.17 24.23 -0.49
N VAL A 606 -0.90 22.94 -0.63
CA VAL A 606 0.35 22.32 -0.15
C VAL A 606 1.55 22.89 -0.91
N ILE A 607 1.49 22.98 -2.24
CA ILE A 607 2.58 23.54 -3.06
C ILE A 607 2.86 25.00 -2.63
N ASN A 608 1.83 25.82 -2.47
CA ASN A 608 1.98 27.22 -2.06
C ASN A 608 2.54 27.36 -0.64
N SER A 609 2.13 26.48 0.29
CA SER A 609 2.62 26.52 1.67
C SER A 609 4.08 26.10 1.82
N ILE A 610 4.52 25.10 1.04
CA ILE A 610 5.93 24.65 1.02
C ILE A 610 6.81 25.66 0.27
N GLY A 611 6.29 26.26 -0.81
CA GLY A 611 6.98 27.32 -1.56
C GLY A 611 8.31 26.87 -2.17
N TYR A 612 8.45 25.59 -2.51
CA TYR A 612 9.68 25.06 -3.09
C TYR A 612 9.85 25.52 -4.54
N ASP A 613 10.97 26.18 -4.82
CA ASP A 613 11.36 26.54 -6.18
C ASP A 613 12.42 25.57 -6.72
N SER A 614 12.02 24.76 -7.70
CA SER A 614 12.90 23.78 -8.34
C SER A 614 13.95 24.39 -9.27
N GLU A 615 13.80 25.63 -9.74
CA GLU A 615 14.83 26.29 -10.58
C GLU A 615 15.95 26.91 -9.74
N SER A 616 15.64 27.25 -8.49
CA SER A 616 16.60 27.82 -7.53
C SER A 616 17.35 26.77 -6.69
N ASP A 617 17.18 25.47 -6.95
CA ASP A 617 17.88 24.38 -6.23
C ASP A 617 19.22 24.02 -6.90
N PRO A 618 20.37 24.53 -6.39
CA PRO A 618 21.68 24.28 -7.01
C PRO A 618 22.14 22.82 -6.83
N ALA A 619 21.61 22.10 -5.85
CA ALA A 619 21.97 20.71 -5.59
C ALA A 619 21.21 19.73 -6.51
N ASN A 620 20.13 20.18 -7.15
CA ASN A 620 19.32 19.37 -8.06
C ASN A 620 18.86 20.20 -9.28
N PRO A 621 19.79 20.62 -10.15
CA PRO A 621 19.49 21.53 -11.25
C PRO A 621 18.57 20.90 -12.32
N THR A 622 17.67 21.71 -12.88
CA THR A 622 16.67 21.29 -13.87
C THR A 622 17.21 21.29 -15.30
N GLY A 623 18.17 22.17 -15.60
CA GLY A 623 18.79 22.31 -16.91
C GLY A 623 20.05 21.47 -17.10
N SER A 624 20.65 21.56 -18.28
CA SER A 624 21.86 20.82 -18.69
C SER A 624 23.04 21.76 -18.97
N ILE A 625 24.27 21.24 -18.88
CA ILE A 625 25.49 22.04 -19.12
C ILE A 625 26.10 21.61 -20.45
N PHE A 626 26.16 22.54 -21.41
CA PHE A 626 26.74 22.33 -22.74
C PHE A 626 28.04 23.11 -22.88
N CYS A 627 28.91 22.70 -23.80
CA CYS A 627 30.15 23.41 -24.08
C CYS A 627 30.03 24.22 -25.37
N SER A 628 30.33 25.52 -25.31
CA SER A 628 30.56 26.35 -26.50
C SER A 628 31.90 27.06 -26.37
N HIS A 629 32.76 26.94 -27.38
CA HIS A 629 34.09 27.56 -27.45
C HIS A 629 35.01 27.27 -26.23
N GLY A 630 34.85 26.10 -25.61
CA GLY A 630 35.71 25.65 -24.50
C GLY A 630 35.28 26.14 -23.11
N ALA A 631 34.12 26.78 -22.99
CA ALA A 631 33.49 27.12 -21.71
C ALA A 631 32.10 26.46 -21.62
N GLY A 632 31.81 25.85 -20.47
CA GLY A 632 30.49 25.33 -20.15
C GLY A 632 29.47 26.44 -19.94
N PHE A 633 28.29 26.34 -20.55
CA PHE A 633 27.14 27.23 -20.34
C PHE A 633 25.90 26.39 -19.96
N TYR A 634 25.02 26.99 -19.16
CA TYR A 634 23.79 26.36 -18.70
C TYR A 634 22.66 26.56 -19.70
N VAL A 635 21.92 25.50 -20.00
CA VAL A 635 20.72 25.50 -20.85
C VAL A 635 19.52 25.10 -20.00
N SER A 636 18.50 25.95 -19.98
CA SER A 636 17.24 25.72 -19.27
C SER A 636 16.50 24.48 -19.80
N TRP A 637 15.76 23.82 -18.91
CA TRP A 637 15.13 22.51 -19.14
C TRP A 637 14.23 22.45 -20.40
N ASP A 638 13.59 23.56 -20.75
CA ASP A 638 12.70 23.73 -21.91
C ASP A 638 13.45 23.72 -23.24
N GLN A 639 14.74 24.06 -23.23
CA GLN A 639 15.57 24.18 -24.43
C GLN A 639 16.53 23.00 -24.61
N VAL A 640 16.71 22.16 -23.59
CA VAL A 640 17.68 21.05 -23.60
C VAL A 640 17.50 20.16 -24.83
N LYS A 641 16.27 19.74 -25.15
CA LYS A 641 15.98 18.85 -26.28
C LYS A 641 16.41 19.39 -27.64
N ASN A 642 16.45 20.71 -27.81
CA ASN A 642 16.87 21.35 -29.06
C ASN A 642 18.39 21.33 -29.27
N HIS A 643 19.16 21.11 -28.19
CA HIS A 643 20.61 21.11 -28.19
C HIS A 643 21.23 19.71 -28.11
N MET A 644 20.42 18.66 -27.97
CA MET A 644 20.88 17.27 -27.86
C MET A 644 21.43 16.73 -29.18
N HIS A 645 22.40 15.82 -29.08
CA HIS A 645 23.03 15.22 -30.26
C HIS A 645 22.45 13.83 -30.58
N ILE A 646 21.75 13.20 -29.63
CA ILE A 646 21.00 11.95 -29.85
C ILE A 646 19.55 12.28 -30.24
N GLU A 647 19.07 11.67 -31.33
CA GLU A 647 17.67 11.77 -31.73
C GLU A 647 16.75 11.14 -30.67
N SER A 648 15.66 11.85 -30.34
CA SER A 648 14.62 11.40 -29.39
C SER A 648 14.17 9.97 -29.68
N TYR A 649 14.21 9.10 -28.67
CA TYR A 649 13.79 7.71 -28.80
C TYR A 649 12.31 7.61 -29.23
N LEU A 650 11.45 8.52 -28.76
CA LEU A 650 10.02 8.59 -29.10
C LEU A 650 9.76 8.98 -30.57
N GLN A 651 10.73 9.58 -31.26
CA GLN A 651 10.61 9.90 -32.69
C GLN A 651 10.96 8.71 -33.62
N LYS A 652 11.74 7.73 -33.14
CA LYS A 652 12.16 6.54 -33.93
C LYS A 652 11.02 5.53 -34.18
N GLU A 653 9.89 5.60 -33.46
CA GLU A 653 8.76 4.66 -33.58
C GLU A 653 7.66 5.06 -34.58
N LYS A 654 7.87 6.09 -35.43
CA LYS A 654 6.99 6.28 -36.62
C LYS A 654 7.38 5.29 -37.74
N PRO A 655 6.44 4.50 -38.29
CA PRO A 655 6.79 3.28 -39.03
C PRO A 655 7.38 3.57 -40.42
N LYS A 656 8.52 2.91 -40.71
CA LYS A 656 9.06 2.74 -42.06
C LYS A 656 8.16 1.81 -42.86
N ASN A 657 7.57 2.36 -43.92
CA ASN A 657 6.95 1.64 -45.03
C ASN A 657 7.86 0.52 -45.57
N SER A 658 7.39 -0.73 -45.51
CA SER A 658 7.87 -1.82 -46.35
C SER A 658 6.81 -2.17 -47.39
N GLN A 659 7.01 -1.64 -48.60
CA GLN A 659 6.27 -1.99 -49.80
C GLN A 659 6.57 -3.45 -50.21
N LYS A 660 5.52 -4.25 -50.47
CA LYS A 660 5.57 -5.28 -51.51
C LYS A 660 4.20 -5.51 -52.15
N GLN A 661 4.09 -4.94 -53.35
CA GLN A 661 3.37 -5.37 -54.55
C GLN A 661 1.84 -5.48 -54.55
N LEU A 662 1.27 -4.48 -55.23
CA LEU A 662 -0.05 -4.44 -55.84
C LEU A 662 -0.31 -5.59 -56.83
N LYS A 663 -1.49 -6.20 -56.72
CA LYS A 663 -2.28 -6.63 -57.89
C LYS A 663 -3.63 -5.89 -57.86
N LYS A 664 -3.84 -5.10 -58.93
CA LYS A 664 -5.12 -4.53 -59.41
C LYS A 664 -6.18 -5.66 -59.46
N SER A 665 -7.47 -5.49 -59.22
CA SER A 665 -8.51 -4.51 -59.62
C SER A 665 -9.76 -4.91 -58.81
N SER A 666 -10.79 -4.13 -58.52
CA SER A 666 -11.62 -3.27 -59.37
C SER A 666 -12.63 -2.56 -58.46
N VAL A 667 -12.99 -1.33 -58.82
CA VAL A 667 -14.16 -0.63 -58.29
C VAL A 667 -15.40 -1.49 -58.46
N VAL A 668 -16.11 -1.77 -57.36
CA VAL A 668 -17.54 -2.05 -57.35
C VAL A 668 -18.15 -1.12 -56.30
N THR A 669 -18.90 -0.16 -56.81
CA THR A 669 -19.88 0.66 -56.08
C THR A 669 -20.91 -0.23 -55.39
N GLY A 670 -21.23 0.14 -54.14
CA GLY A 670 -22.50 -0.17 -53.49
C GLY A 670 -22.62 -1.58 -52.92
N ASN A 671 -22.78 -1.66 -51.60
CA ASN A 671 -23.88 -2.45 -51.07
C ASN A 671 -24.48 -1.74 -49.87
N SER A 672 -25.79 -1.56 -49.99
CA SER A 672 -26.72 -1.08 -48.99
C SER A 672 -26.61 -1.85 -47.68
N ILE A 673 -26.85 -1.11 -46.61
CA ILE A 673 -27.30 -1.58 -45.30
C ILE A 673 -28.31 -2.72 -45.50
N ALA A 674 -28.01 -3.90 -44.97
CA ALA A 674 -29.01 -4.95 -44.83
C ALA A 674 -29.83 -4.63 -43.56
N LEU A 675 -31.05 -4.10 -43.76
CA LEU A 675 -32.08 -3.91 -42.73
C LEU A 675 -32.27 -5.15 -41.83
N GLU A 676 -31.94 -6.34 -42.34
CA GLU A 676 -32.05 -7.62 -41.64
C GLU A 676 -31.07 -7.78 -40.45
N GLU A 677 -29.90 -7.14 -40.43
CA GLU A 677 -28.92 -7.31 -39.33
C GLU A 677 -29.32 -6.52 -38.08
N ILE A 678 -29.89 -5.32 -38.27
CA ILE A 678 -30.38 -4.46 -37.17
C ILE A 678 -31.69 -5.03 -36.62
N ASP A 679 -32.60 -5.47 -37.48
CA ASP A 679 -33.83 -6.17 -37.07
C ASP A 679 -33.54 -7.47 -36.30
N GLN A 680 -32.46 -8.20 -36.64
CA GLN A 680 -32.06 -9.41 -35.92
C GLN A 680 -31.51 -9.12 -34.51
N ILE A 681 -30.81 -8.01 -34.31
CA ILE A 681 -30.29 -7.60 -33.00
C ILE A 681 -31.46 -7.14 -32.12
N ILE A 682 -32.41 -6.39 -32.67
CA ILE A 682 -33.58 -5.86 -31.96
C ILE A 682 -34.58 -6.98 -31.61
N ASN A 683 -34.85 -7.92 -32.53
CA ASN A 683 -35.78 -9.04 -32.30
C ASN A 683 -35.26 -10.04 -31.25
N LYS A 684 -33.94 -10.23 -31.11
CA LYS A 684 -33.34 -11.07 -30.07
C LYS A 684 -33.63 -10.56 -28.66
N THR A 685 -33.70 -9.25 -28.49
CA THR A 685 -34.08 -8.60 -27.23
C THR A 685 -35.56 -8.76 -26.89
N TYR A 686 -36.44 -8.98 -27.88
CA TYR A 686 -37.89 -8.90 -27.69
C TYR A 686 -38.59 -10.22 -27.30
N TYR A 687 -38.09 -11.39 -27.75
CA TYR A 687 -38.78 -12.69 -27.57
C TYR A 687 -38.21 -13.63 -26.49
N SER A 688 -37.45 -13.13 -25.51
CA SER A 688 -36.77 -13.99 -24.52
C SER A 688 -37.68 -14.62 -23.44
N ASN A 689 -38.98 -14.28 -23.39
CA ASN A 689 -39.92 -14.73 -22.35
C ASN A 689 -41.21 -15.37 -22.88
N GLN A 690 -41.11 -16.36 -23.78
CA GLN A 690 -42.20 -17.33 -23.98
C GLN A 690 -41.80 -18.71 -23.44
N GLY A 691 -42.59 -19.19 -22.47
CA GLY A 691 -42.33 -20.38 -21.67
C GLY A 691 -42.14 -21.66 -22.48
N ARG A 692 -41.17 -22.47 -22.05
CA ARG A 692 -40.90 -23.81 -22.56
C ARG A 692 -42.12 -24.74 -22.42
N LYS A 693 -42.37 -25.54 -23.47
CA LYS A 693 -42.95 -26.89 -23.31
C LYS A 693 -42.04 -27.96 -23.89
N SER A 694 -41.58 -28.82 -22.98
CA SER A 694 -41.21 -30.24 -23.09
C SER A 694 -40.48 -30.77 -24.35
N ALA A 695 -39.26 -31.31 -24.15
CA ALA A 695 -39.01 -32.75 -24.34
C ALA A 695 -37.59 -33.15 -23.89
N TRP A 696 -37.53 -34.24 -23.15
CA TRP A 696 -36.36 -34.97 -22.67
C TRP A 696 -35.46 -35.50 -23.81
N LYS A 697 -34.13 -35.50 -23.61
CA LYS A 697 -33.24 -36.63 -23.97
C LYS A 697 -31.88 -36.58 -23.26
N LYS A 698 -31.65 -37.60 -22.41
CA LYS A 698 -30.35 -38.18 -21.96
C LYS A 698 -29.45 -38.50 -23.18
N LYS A 699 -28.12 -38.64 -23.15
CA LYS A 699 -27.12 -39.10 -22.15
C LYS A 699 -25.71 -38.93 -22.78
N ARG A 700 -24.65 -38.62 -22.02
CA ARG A 700 -23.47 -39.49 -21.78
C ARG A 700 -22.36 -38.79 -20.95
N SER A 701 -21.81 -39.62 -20.06
CA SER A 701 -20.65 -39.52 -19.14
C SER A 701 -19.37 -39.06 -19.84
N ALA A 702 -18.47 -38.24 -19.26
CA ALA A 702 -17.73 -38.38 -17.99
C ALA A 702 -16.84 -39.64 -17.94
N VAL A 703 -15.68 -39.58 -18.62
CA VAL A 703 -14.34 -40.04 -18.21
C VAL A 703 -13.46 -39.92 -19.46
N GLU A 704 -12.64 -38.88 -19.50
CA GLU A 704 -11.38 -38.73 -20.26
C GLU A 704 -11.15 -37.23 -20.41
N ASP A 705 -10.41 -36.65 -19.47
CA ASP A 705 -9.53 -35.50 -19.69
C ASP A 705 -8.74 -35.25 -18.39
N TYR A 706 -8.05 -36.31 -17.95
CA TYR A 706 -6.85 -36.19 -17.12
C TYR A 706 -5.68 -36.23 -18.11
N TYR A 707 -4.87 -35.17 -18.14
CA TYR A 707 -3.70 -34.90 -19.00
C TYR A 707 -3.95 -34.25 -20.37
N ALA A 708 -4.08 -32.92 -20.40
CA ALA A 708 -3.43 -32.08 -21.42
C ALA A 708 -3.28 -30.63 -20.93
N SER A 709 -2.03 -30.18 -20.84
CA SER A 709 -1.57 -28.84 -20.48
C SER A 709 -2.13 -27.75 -21.40
N ARG A 710 -2.79 -26.72 -20.84
CA ARG A 710 -3.17 -25.49 -21.56
C ARG A 710 -2.01 -24.50 -21.57
N SER A 711 -1.39 -24.34 -22.74
CA SER A 711 -0.69 -23.12 -23.14
C SER A 711 -1.73 -22.04 -23.49
N SER A 712 -1.72 -20.91 -22.79
CA SER A 712 -2.56 -19.75 -23.12
C SER A 712 -1.82 -18.79 -24.04
N SER A 713 -2.17 -18.78 -25.31
CA SER A 713 -1.90 -17.67 -26.23
C SER A 713 -2.98 -16.58 -26.05
N PRO A 714 -2.62 -15.28 -25.98
CA PRO A 714 -3.60 -14.21 -25.91
C PRO A 714 -4.31 -14.02 -27.26
N SER A 715 -5.64 -14.02 -27.25
CA SER A 715 -6.47 -13.74 -28.42
C SER A 715 -6.51 -12.23 -28.71
N VAL A 716 -6.19 -11.87 -29.96
CA VAL A 716 -6.34 -10.50 -30.50
C VAL A 716 -7.83 -10.14 -30.55
N THR A 717 -8.29 -9.22 -29.71
CA THR A 717 -9.65 -8.65 -29.74
C THR A 717 -9.76 -7.57 -30.83
N LYS A 718 -10.78 -7.67 -31.70
CA LYS A 718 -11.13 -6.62 -32.68
C LYS A 718 -11.54 -5.31 -31.96
N PRO A 719 -11.32 -4.13 -32.56
CA PRO A 719 -11.78 -2.86 -32.00
C PRO A 719 -13.31 -2.85 -31.88
N ARG A 720 -13.82 -2.40 -30.74
CA ARG A 720 -15.27 -2.29 -30.46
C ARG A 720 -15.78 -0.96 -31.01
N GLU A 721 -16.93 -0.98 -31.67
CA GLU A 721 -17.55 0.24 -32.20
C GLU A 721 -18.21 1.06 -31.08
N PRO A 722 -18.05 2.40 -31.06
CA PRO A 722 -18.59 3.26 -30.01
C PRO A 722 -20.07 3.60 -30.22
N TYR A 723 -20.87 3.43 -29.17
CA TYR A 723 -22.30 3.75 -29.13
C TYR A 723 -22.62 4.73 -27.99
N LEU A 724 -23.46 5.73 -28.29
CA LEU A 724 -24.02 6.66 -27.31
C LEU A 724 -25.54 6.46 -27.22
N LEU A 725 -26.01 5.99 -26.06
CA LEU A 725 -27.42 5.89 -25.72
C LEU A 725 -27.85 7.15 -24.98
N VAL A 726 -28.91 7.81 -25.44
CA VAL A 726 -29.39 9.06 -24.84
C VAL A 726 -30.82 8.87 -24.35
N ASP A 727 -31.05 9.13 -23.06
CA ASP A 727 -32.41 9.27 -22.54
C ASP A 727 -32.97 10.64 -22.92
N GLY A 728 -33.84 10.66 -23.92
CA GLY A 728 -34.30 11.89 -24.56
C GLY A 728 -35.07 12.83 -23.61
N TYR A 729 -35.91 12.31 -22.72
CA TYR A 729 -36.66 13.17 -21.79
C TYR A 729 -35.77 13.70 -20.68
N ASN A 730 -34.86 12.89 -20.15
CA ASN A 730 -33.90 13.35 -19.15
C ASN A 730 -33.05 14.51 -19.66
N ILE A 731 -32.54 14.43 -20.90
CA ILE A 731 -31.78 15.52 -21.52
C ILE A 731 -32.65 16.76 -21.74
N ILE A 732 -33.88 16.61 -22.26
CA ILE A 732 -34.75 17.76 -22.51
C ILE A 732 -35.09 18.51 -21.21
N PHE A 733 -35.37 17.80 -20.12
CA PHE A 733 -35.65 18.44 -18.83
C PHE A 733 -34.40 19.07 -18.18
N ALA A 734 -33.21 18.56 -18.49
CA ALA A 734 -31.95 19.11 -17.98
C ALA A 734 -31.49 20.37 -18.73
N TRP A 735 -31.79 20.50 -20.03
CA TRP A 735 -31.37 21.65 -20.85
C TRP A 735 -32.44 22.73 -20.85
N GLN A 736 -32.16 23.86 -20.20
CA GLN A 736 -33.13 24.93 -19.99
C GLN A 736 -33.85 25.39 -21.27
N GLU A 737 -33.14 25.54 -22.38
CA GLU A 737 -33.71 25.93 -23.69
C GLU A 737 -34.67 24.89 -24.27
N LEU A 738 -34.42 23.59 -24.05
CA LEU A 738 -35.29 22.51 -24.53
C LEU A 738 -36.49 22.34 -23.60
N LYS A 739 -36.31 22.55 -22.29
CA LYS A 739 -37.38 22.55 -21.30
C LYS A 739 -38.40 23.66 -21.57
N GLU A 740 -37.94 24.88 -21.80
CA GLU A 740 -38.80 26.02 -22.17
C GLU A 740 -39.58 25.75 -23.47
N LEU A 741 -38.97 25.07 -24.44
CA LEU A 741 -39.64 24.63 -25.66
C LEU A 741 -40.63 23.49 -25.42
N MET A 742 -40.35 22.58 -24.49
CA MET A 742 -41.22 21.44 -24.16
C MET A 742 -42.53 21.90 -23.53
N ASP A 743 -42.49 22.95 -22.70
CA ASP A 743 -43.68 23.56 -22.10
C ASP A 743 -44.61 24.23 -23.14
N ILE A 744 -44.06 24.59 -24.31
CA ILE A 744 -44.80 25.24 -25.41
C ILE A 744 -45.26 24.20 -26.46
N ASN A 745 -44.34 23.35 -26.92
CA ASN A 745 -44.58 22.32 -27.92
C ASN A 745 -43.59 21.15 -27.74
N ALA A 746 -44.11 20.01 -27.28
CA ALA A 746 -43.32 18.79 -27.06
C ALA A 746 -42.65 18.24 -28.34
N ASP A 747 -43.26 18.41 -29.51
CA ASP A 747 -42.70 17.94 -30.79
C ASP A 747 -41.51 18.81 -31.21
N ALA A 748 -41.61 20.12 -30.97
CA ALA A 748 -40.54 21.06 -31.28
C ALA A 748 -39.31 20.83 -30.38
N ALA A 749 -39.51 20.54 -29.10
CA ALA A 749 -38.41 20.22 -28.18
C ALA A 749 -37.70 18.91 -28.54
N ARG A 750 -38.47 17.86 -28.89
CA ARG A 750 -37.90 16.59 -29.37
C ARG A 750 -37.13 16.77 -30.67
N GLY A 751 -37.70 17.46 -31.65
CA GLY A 751 -37.02 17.76 -32.92
C GLY A 751 -35.70 18.50 -32.71
N LYS A 752 -35.70 19.53 -31.86
CA LYS A 752 -34.48 20.32 -31.58
C LYS A 752 -33.39 19.50 -30.88
N LEU A 753 -33.75 18.60 -29.96
CA LEU A 753 -32.78 17.66 -29.38
C LEU A 753 -32.17 16.74 -30.44
N LEU A 754 -33.00 16.17 -31.31
CA LEU A 754 -32.56 15.27 -32.36
C LEU A 754 -31.64 15.96 -33.37
N ASP A 755 -31.91 17.23 -33.69
CA ASP A 755 -31.03 18.06 -34.53
C ASP A 755 -29.64 18.26 -33.90
N TYR A 756 -29.58 18.59 -32.60
CA TYR A 756 -28.30 18.73 -31.90
C TYR A 756 -27.47 17.44 -31.93
N LEU A 757 -28.12 16.30 -31.68
CA LEU A 757 -27.45 15.00 -31.66
C LEU A 757 -27.06 14.53 -33.07
N SER A 758 -27.88 14.82 -34.09
CA SER A 758 -27.56 14.53 -35.49
C SER A 758 -26.34 15.32 -35.98
N TYR A 759 -26.25 16.60 -35.60
CA TYR A 759 -25.07 17.42 -35.85
C TYR A 759 -23.84 16.86 -35.14
N TYR A 760 -23.99 16.50 -33.86
CA TYR A 760 -22.91 15.90 -33.06
C TYR A 760 -22.38 14.59 -33.67
N LYS A 761 -23.25 13.67 -34.10
CA LYS A 761 -22.85 12.42 -34.78
C LYS A 761 -22.08 12.68 -36.07
N SER A 762 -22.51 13.69 -36.84
CA SER A 762 -21.87 14.04 -38.12
C SER A 762 -20.40 14.45 -37.94
N ILE A 763 -20.01 14.87 -36.73
CA ILE A 763 -18.65 15.30 -36.40
C ILE A 763 -17.86 14.20 -35.67
N THR A 764 -18.50 13.41 -34.81
CA THR A 764 -17.81 12.51 -33.88
C THR A 764 -17.73 11.04 -34.31
N ASN A 765 -18.36 10.65 -35.43
CA ASN A 765 -18.36 9.27 -35.95
C ASN A 765 -18.79 8.20 -34.90
N ILE A 766 -19.60 8.59 -33.92
CA ILE A 766 -20.18 7.73 -32.87
C ILE A 766 -21.62 7.36 -33.26
N ASN A 767 -22.05 6.12 -33.00
CA ASN A 767 -23.42 5.70 -33.26
C ASN A 767 -24.35 6.15 -32.12
N ILE A 768 -25.30 7.06 -32.42
CA ILE A 768 -26.23 7.58 -31.42
C ILE A 768 -27.61 6.92 -31.55
N ILE A 769 -28.14 6.49 -30.41
CA ILE A 769 -29.50 5.99 -30.24
C ILE A 769 -30.19 6.84 -29.17
N VAL A 770 -31.29 7.49 -29.52
CA VAL A 770 -32.10 8.31 -28.61
C VAL A 770 -33.36 7.56 -28.22
N VAL A 771 -33.59 7.38 -26.93
CA VAL A 771 -34.74 6.63 -26.40
C VAL A 771 -35.71 7.60 -25.75
N PHE A 772 -36.98 7.53 -26.15
CA PHE A 772 -38.09 8.27 -25.57
C PHE A 772 -39.13 7.30 -25.01
N ASP A 773 -39.70 7.66 -23.85
CA ASP A 773 -40.88 6.98 -23.33
C ASP A 773 -42.09 7.19 -24.25
N ALA A 774 -42.91 6.14 -24.44
CA ALA A 774 -44.19 6.29 -25.13
C ALA A 774 -45.17 7.15 -24.33
N TYR A 775 -45.37 8.39 -24.74
CA TYR A 775 -46.34 9.31 -24.13
C TYR A 775 -47.75 9.14 -24.74
N ARG A 776 -48.69 8.65 -23.94
CA ARG A 776 -50.17 8.77 -24.10
C ARG A 776 -50.83 8.34 -25.44
N VAL A 777 -50.63 7.10 -25.88
CA VAL A 777 -51.61 6.45 -26.79
C VAL A 777 -51.74 4.96 -26.44
N LYS A 778 -52.96 4.53 -26.07
CA LYS A 778 -53.24 3.15 -25.66
C LYS A 778 -52.93 2.17 -26.80
N GLY A 779 -52.03 1.21 -26.56
CA GLY A 779 -51.73 0.11 -27.48
C GLY A 779 -50.58 0.34 -28.48
N HIS A 780 -49.70 1.34 -28.27
CA HIS A 780 -48.51 1.52 -29.12
C HIS A 780 -47.43 0.48 -28.84
N GLY A 781 -46.93 -0.15 -29.92
CA GLY A 781 -45.71 -0.96 -29.89
C GLY A 781 -44.45 -0.09 -29.94
N THR A 782 -43.28 -0.70 -29.72
CA THR A 782 -42.01 0.03 -29.86
C THR A 782 -41.81 0.46 -31.31
N GLU A 783 -41.68 1.77 -31.53
CA GLU A 783 -41.42 2.36 -32.83
C GLU A 783 -39.96 2.76 -32.92
N ILE A 784 -39.29 2.28 -33.97
CA ILE A 784 -37.88 2.59 -34.23
C ILE A 784 -37.81 3.16 -35.63
N TYR A 785 -37.24 4.36 -35.75
CA TYR A 785 -37.00 4.99 -37.05
C TYR A 785 -35.69 5.76 -37.03
N GLU A 786 -35.16 6.03 -38.22
CA GLU A 786 -33.95 6.82 -38.39
C GLU A 786 -34.32 8.30 -38.59
N TYR A 787 -33.73 9.18 -37.79
CA TYR A 787 -33.87 10.63 -37.92
C TYR A 787 -32.53 11.18 -38.42
N ASN A 788 -32.49 11.64 -39.67
CA ASN A 788 -31.27 12.03 -40.39
C ASN A 788 -30.22 10.91 -40.41
N ASN A 789 -29.30 10.89 -39.44
CA ASN A 789 -28.23 9.91 -39.29
C ASN A 789 -28.21 9.24 -37.91
N ILE A 790 -29.19 9.49 -37.04
CA ILE A 790 -29.30 8.91 -35.69
C ILE A 790 -30.54 8.02 -35.57
N TYR A 791 -30.51 7.05 -34.65
CA TYR A 791 -31.66 6.17 -34.40
C TYR A 791 -32.52 6.71 -33.28
N VAL A 792 -33.84 6.70 -33.48
CA VAL A 792 -34.82 7.12 -32.47
C VAL A 792 -35.70 5.93 -32.11
N VAL A 793 -35.82 5.67 -30.82
CA VAL A 793 -36.60 4.56 -30.26
C VAL A 793 -37.68 5.16 -29.35
N TYR A 794 -38.94 4.86 -29.65
CA TYR A 794 -40.04 5.04 -28.70
C TYR A 794 -40.35 3.69 -28.06
N THR A 795 -40.28 3.61 -26.74
CA THR A 795 -40.56 2.37 -26.00
C THR A 795 -42.03 2.00 -26.08
N LYS A 796 -42.40 0.77 -25.70
CA LYS A 796 -43.82 0.35 -25.59
C LYS A 796 -44.47 0.91 -24.32
N GLU A 797 -45.80 0.98 -24.26
CA GLU A 797 -46.59 1.55 -23.14
C GLU A 797 -46.21 1.05 -21.72
N ALA A 798 -45.58 -0.12 -21.60
CA ALA A 798 -45.22 -0.75 -20.32
C ALA A 798 -43.70 -0.90 -20.09
N GLU A 799 -42.85 -0.24 -20.89
CA GLU A 799 -41.38 -0.26 -20.75
C GLU A 799 -40.86 1.18 -20.72
N THR A 800 -40.12 1.53 -19.68
CA THR A 800 -39.48 2.85 -19.58
C THR A 800 -38.20 2.91 -20.41
N ALA A 801 -37.76 4.11 -20.77
CA ALA A 801 -36.51 4.37 -21.47
C ALA A 801 -35.33 3.76 -20.70
N ASP A 802 -35.31 3.90 -19.37
CA ASP A 802 -34.34 3.26 -18.48
C ASP A 802 -34.29 1.74 -18.67
N GLN A 803 -35.47 1.08 -18.61
CA GLN A 803 -35.54 -0.37 -18.79
C GLN A 803 -35.02 -0.82 -20.16
N TYR A 804 -35.26 -0.03 -21.20
CA TYR A 804 -34.74 -0.30 -22.54
C TYR A 804 -33.21 -0.15 -22.59
N ILE A 805 -32.68 0.96 -22.06
CA ILE A 805 -31.25 1.27 -22.01
C ILE A 805 -30.50 0.20 -21.22
N GLU A 806 -30.99 -0.14 -20.03
CA GLU A 806 -30.46 -1.19 -19.16
C GLU A 806 -30.34 -2.54 -19.87
N LYS A 807 -31.38 -2.92 -20.62
CA LYS A 807 -31.45 -4.19 -21.35
C LYS A 807 -30.53 -4.19 -22.56
N PHE A 808 -30.41 -3.05 -23.24
CA PHE A 808 -29.48 -2.87 -24.36
C PHE A 808 -28.03 -3.00 -23.90
N VAL A 809 -27.66 -2.32 -22.80
CA VAL A 809 -26.31 -2.39 -22.20
C VAL A 809 -25.98 -3.83 -21.80
N HIS A 810 -26.88 -4.51 -21.10
CA HIS A 810 -26.66 -5.88 -20.64
C HIS A 810 -26.37 -6.85 -21.81
N ASN A 811 -27.11 -6.73 -22.91
CA ASN A 811 -27.03 -7.68 -24.01
C ASN A 811 -25.87 -7.41 -24.98
N ASN A 812 -25.34 -6.19 -25.02
CA ASN A 812 -24.39 -5.76 -26.04
C ASN A 812 -22.99 -5.35 -25.52
N LYS A 813 -22.76 -5.37 -24.20
CA LYS A 813 -21.49 -4.95 -23.56
C LYS A 813 -20.22 -5.71 -24.00
N ILE A 814 -20.37 -6.91 -24.58
CA ILE A 814 -19.24 -7.71 -25.04
C ILE A 814 -18.79 -7.26 -26.44
N SER A 815 -19.73 -6.74 -27.23
CA SER A 815 -19.57 -6.45 -28.65
C SER A 815 -19.25 -4.99 -28.94
N TYR A 816 -19.74 -4.04 -28.13
CA TYR A 816 -19.63 -2.60 -28.37
C TYR A 816 -19.07 -1.85 -27.15
N ASP A 817 -18.55 -0.66 -27.39
CA ASP A 817 -18.19 0.30 -26.34
C ASP A 817 -19.37 1.26 -26.14
N ILE A 818 -20.04 1.18 -24.99
CA ILE A 818 -21.35 1.81 -24.78
C ILE A 818 -21.23 2.92 -23.73
N THR A 819 -21.63 4.12 -24.12
CA THR A 819 -21.79 5.29 -23.24
C THR A 819 -23.27 5.63 -23.11
N VAL A 820 -23.75 5.87 -21.89
CA VAL A 820 -25.14 6.28 -21.63
C VAL A 820 -25.17 7.72 -21.12
N ALA A 821 -25.98 8.56 -21.75
CA ALA A 821 -26.20 9.94 -21.36
C ALA A 821 -27.49 10.08 -20.53
N THR A 822 -27.33 10.32 -19.23
CA THR A 822 -28.44 10.56 -18.28
C THR A 822 -27.93 11.31 -17.04
N SER A 823 -28.82 12.07 -16.40
CA SER A 823 -28.58 12.76 -15.12
C SER A 823 -29.42 12.18 -13.97
N ASP A 824 -30.12 11.05 -14.17
CA ASP A 824 -30.80 10.36 -13.09
C ASP A 824 -29.79 9.57 -12.25
N ASN A 825 -29.64 9.93 -10.96
CA ASN A 825 -28.69 9.31 -10.04
C ASN A 825 -28.94 7.80 -9.88
N LEU A 826 -30.20 7.35 -9.93
CA LEU A 826 -30.53 5.94 -9.77
C LEU A 826 -30.08 5.15 -11.00
N GLU A 827 -30.34 5.67 -12.19
CA GLU A 827 -29.94 5.03 -13.45
C GLU A 827 -28.42 5.04 -13.64
N GLN A 828 -27.74 6.11 -13.23
CA GLN A 828 -26.27 6.17 -13.25
C GLN A 828 -25.63 5.05 -12.39
N ILE A 829 -26.18 4.77 -11.21
CA ILE A 829 -25.69 3.67 -10.36
C ILE A 829 -25.88 2.32 -11.05
N ILE A 830 -27.05 2.09 -11.66
CA ILE A 830 -27.38 0.84 -12.34
C ILE A 830 -26.48 0.61 -13.56
N ILE A 831 -26.29 1.63 -14.40
CA ILE A 831 -25.48 1.52 -15.62
C ILE A 831 -23.99 1.32 -15.29
N ARG A 832 -23.45 2.00 -14.26
CA ARG A 832 -22.07 1.75 -13.77
C ARG A 832 -21.89 0.33 -13.27
N SER A 833 -22.87 -0.21 -12.52
CA SER A 833 -22.82 -1.60 -12.05
C SER A 833 -22.77 -2.63 -13.19
N LYS A 834 -23.26 -2.25 -14.39
CA LYS A 834 -23.27 -3.08 -15.60
C LYS A 834 -22.05 -2.86 -16.50
N GLY A 835 -21.14 -1.95 -16.15
CA GLY A 835 -19.84 -1.76 -16.80
C GLY A 835 -19.86 -0.91 -18.08
N ALA A 836 -20.86 -0.03 -18.24
CA ALA A 836 -20.91 0.95 -19.33
C ALA A 836 -20.43 2.34 -18.85
N SER A 837 -19.92 3.13 -19.79
CA SER A 837 -19.48 4.51 -19.54
C SER A 837 -20.70 5.43 -19.37
N LEU A 838 -20.54 6.50 -18.59
CA LEU A 838 -21.61 7.45 -18.31
C LEU A 838 -21.22 8.86 -18.72
N LEU A 839 -22.21 9.59 -19.20
CA LEU A 839 -22.12 11.00 -19.53
C LEU A 839 -23.30 11.72 -18.87
N SER A 840 -23.07 12.78 -18.09
CA SER A 840 -24.19 13.55 -17.55
C SER A 840 -24.83 14.41 -18.65
N ALA A 841 -26.06 14.86 -18.45
CA ALA A 841 -26.71 15.74 -19.43
C ALA A 841 -25.96 17.08 -19.59
N ARG A 842 -25.30 17.56 -18.52
CA ARG A 842 -24.50 18.79 -18.57
C ARG A 842 -23.22 18.57 -19.37
N ASP A 843 -22.50 17.48 -19.08
CA ASP A 843 -21.26 17.15 -19.79
C ASP A 843 -21.51 16.92 -21.29
N LEU A 844 -22.63 16.26 -21.64
CA LEU A 844 -23.03 16.10 -23.03
C LEU A 844 -23.29 17.46 -23.71
N LYS A 845 -23.90 18.42 -23.01
CA LYS A 845 -24.14 19.78 -23.55
C LYS A 845 -22.81 20.49 -23.82
N GLU A 846 -21.93 20.49 -22.82
CA GLU A 846 -20.62 21.13 -22.91
C GLU A 846 -19.75 20.50 -24.00
N GLU A 847 -19.81 19.18 -24.14
CA GLU A 847 -19.10 18.46 -25.20
C GLU A 847 -19.59 18.84 -26.60
N ILE A 848 -20.92 18.87 -26.81
CA ILE A 848 -21.52 19.29 -28.08
C ILE A 848 -21.15 20.75 -28.41
N GLU A 849 -21.22 21.66 -27.44
CA GLU A 849 -20.85 23.06 -27.62
C GLU A 849 -19.36 23.22 -27.94
N ARG A 850 -18.48 22.50 -27.23
CA ARG A 850 -17.04 22.51 -27.47
C ARG A 850 -16.70 22.02 -28.88
N VAL A 851 -17.31 20.91 -29.31
CA VAL A 851 -17.09 20.35 -30.65
C VAL A 851 -17.61 21.30 -31.73
N THR A 852 -18.78 21.90 -31.51
CA THR A 852 -19.37 22.89 -32.44
C THR A 852 -18.49 24.13 -32.56
N LYS A 853 -17.98 24.66 -31.44
CA LYS A 853 -17.09 25.82 -31.41
C LYS A 853 -15.78 25.55 -32.15
N LYS A 854 -15.20 24.37 -31.96
CA LYS A 854 -13.96 23.96 -32.63
C LYS A 854 -14.14 23.89 -34.15
N VAL A 855 -15.25 23.34 -34.64
CA VAL A 855 -15.56 23.31 -36.07
C VAL A 855 -15.80 24.71 -36.64
N MET A 856 -16.45 25.60 -35.88
CA MET A 856 -16.64 27.00 -36.30
C MET A 856 -15.31 27.76 -36.36
N GLU A 857 -14.40 27.53 -35.41
CA GLU A 857 -13.04 28.11 -35.41
C GLU A 857 -12.22 27.61 -36.61
N GLU A 858 -12.25 26.30 -36.89
CA GLU A 858 -11.58 25.72 -38.06
C GLU A 858 -12.15 26.25 -39.39
N TYR A 859 -13.48 26.45 -39.48
CA TYR A 859 -14.12 27.03 -40.65
C TYR A 859 -13.81 28.53 -40.82
N GLN A 860 -13.74 29.30 -39.73
CA GLN A 860 -13.34 30.71 -39.77
C GLN A 860 -11.87 30.85 -40.17
N GLU A 861 -10.99 30.00 -39.67
CA GLU A 861 -9.58 29.97 -40.10
C GLU A 861 -9.44 29.62 -41.58
N GLN A 862 -10.27 28.71 -42.10
CA GLN A 862 -10.32 28.40 -43.53
C GLN A 862 -10.87 29.55 -44.37
N GLN A 863 -11.92 30.27 -43.95
CA GLN A 863 -12.43 31.45 -44.65
C GLN A 863 -11.48 32.65 -44.62
N VAL A 864 -10.76 32.85 -43.51
CA VAL A 864 -9.71 33.89 -43.42
C VAL A 864 -8.55 33.55 -44.35
N ARG A 865 -8.17 32.27 -44.46
CA ARG A 865 -7.21 31.81 -45.47
C ARG A 865 -7.71 32.02 -46.90
N GLU A 866 -8.97 31.73 -47.21
CA GLU A 866 -9.53 31.96 -48.56
C GLU A 866 -9.69 33.45 -48.91
N ARG A 867 -10.04 34.32 -47.96
CA ARG A 867 -10.10 35.79 -48.18
C ARG A 867 -8.73 36.41 -48.47
N ASN A 868 -7.67 35.87 -47.87
CA ASN A 868 -6.30 36.32 -48.14
C ASN A 868 -5.79 35.95 -49.54
N PHE A 869 -6.43 35.02 -50.25
CA PHE A 869 -6.05 34.67 -51.63
C PHE A 869 -6.68 35.57 -52.72
N ILE A 870 -7.77 36.29 -52.41
CA ILE A 870 -8.46 37.15 -53.39
C ILE A 870 -7.95 38.60 -53.33
N SER A 871 -7.47 39.07 -52.18
CA SER A 871 -6.87 40.42 -52.06
C SER A 871 -5.47 40.53 -52.67
N ASP A 872 -4.79 39.41 -52.92
CA ASP A 872 -3.44 39.39 -53.50
C ASP A 872 -3.43 39.28 -55.04
N ASN A 873 -4.60 39.31 -55.70
CA ASN A 873 -4.73 39.21 -57.16
C ASN A 873 -5.63 40.29 -57.81
N LEU A 874 -5.80 41.46 -57.17
CA LEU A 874 -6.53 42.61 -57.72
C LEU A 874 -5.65 43.85 -57.88
#